data_AF-A0A7X6W3C1-F1
#
_entry.id   AF-A0A7X6W3C1-F1
#
_cell.length_a   1.000
_cell.length_b   1.000
_cell.length_c   1.000
_cell.angle_alpha   90.00
_cell.angle_beta   90.00
_cell.angle_gamma   90.00
#
_symmetry.space_group_name_H-M   'P 1'
#
loop_
_entity.id
_entity.type
_entity.pdbx_description
1 polymer ?
#
loop_
_entity_poly.entity_id
_entity_poly.type
_entity_poly.pdbx_seq_one_letter_code
_entity_poly.pdbx_strand_id
1 'polypeptide(L)'
;MIRHSLALLGALLAAMAAPVAFAAPRENLLPNPDFEAEDAAGWEKRTPDDADRALSIVAEAAHSGKRGARITNRKATISRWRQGADGKIKVPEGATIRLSGWIRTDLGPEGYASLRLYCMSDRGEITAQRDSRQVIGKSDWTRVAAGMKVPEGTQYVMAYLELQNAVGTADYDDLSLEVLFVPEPVQVRRDLILLTDAPEEDATVRNLETLYPRRITRSAPGAQADWESAQGAIVYLRDPAKALDLAAVERFAASGKPVVMDLGVYARARGLELKETAGEDEPTLRIVEEDPLTRGFRAGDTIPWYGGARGAYTQRALVTPGRARVLAESSRGGALLVVEKVGQGSVLATDLITLPEPVWSRPGSFNKYLFLGNLLGKSARYGRYFRERLTYEGFVAAMRALAAENPALRFKEEGPAYGDYRLYSLNLGDPSRPAFLVYGVAHGSEWEPGYGLLELARLLASPEGKGLFDTSRYSLKIVPIINPSGYDLFIRHNANKVDLNRNAIDHWETYQGRDSNKDGVYGPGDSDWKGTASCSEPETRTLRRICEELKPYATLDFHGNAGGRGNNRLILLPRYARPENEELAYLVAEEFNQAFRDRYVLHEASRPGVQQYEIEAVQWGPPRPTLTAMATRDRLGFVCEVPAGYRSTYGTVFQTDVVIETALAFFRVYQKQP
;
A
#
# COMPACT_ATOMS: atom_id res chain seq x y z
N MET A 1 -30.01 24.61 -34.82
CA MET A 1 -30.94 23.50 -34.53
C MET A 1 -30.08 22.28 -34.20
N ILE A 2 -29.62 22.11 -32.96
CA ILE A 2 -30.33 21.48 -31.83
C ILE A 2 -30.83 20.09 -32.22
N ARG A 3 -30.30 19.08 -31.51
CA ARG A 3 -30.47 17.61 -31.64
C ARG A 3 -29.46 16.94 -32.58
N HIS A 4 -28.38 16.41 -32.01
CA HIS A 4 -27.74 15.10 -32.33
C HIS A 4 -26.31 14.96 -31.76
N SER A 5 -26.07 15.36 -30.50
CA SER A 5 -24.75 15.16 -29.85
C SER A 5 -24.83 14.66 -28.40
N LEU A 6 -25.96 14.08 -28.00
CA LEU A 6 -26.21 13.66 -26.60
C LEU A 6 -26.22 12.15 -26.37
N ALA A 7 -25.82 11.34 -27.35
CA ALA A 7 -25.90 9.88 -27.25
C ALA A 7 -24.55 9.14 -27.06
N LEU A 8 -23.40 9.84 -27.05
CA LEU A 8 -22.09 9.20 -26.88
C LEU A 8 -21.37 9.49 -25.54
N LEU A 9 -21.97 10.28 -24.64
CA LEU A 9 -21.38 10.60 -23.32
C LEU A 9 -21.90 9.71 -22.17
N GLY A 10 -22.69 8.68 -22.45
CA GLY A 10 -23.41 7.90 -21.44
C GLY A 10 -22.83 6.51 -21.10
N ALA A 11 -21.73 6.08 -21.72
CA ALA A 11 -21.27 4.67 -21.62
C ALA A 11 -19.89 4.47 -20.95
N LEU A 12 -19.33 5.49 -20.30
CA LEU A 12 -18.01 5.40 -19.64
C LEU A 12 -18.05 5.58 -18.11
N LEU A 13 -19.22 5.49 -17.50
CA LEU A 13 -19.42 5.55 -16.05
C LEU A 13 -19.97 4.22 -15.55
N ALA A 14 -19.22 3.60 -14.64
CA ALA A 14 -19.49 2.38 -13.87
C ALA A 14 -18.67 1.14 -14.27
N ALA A 15 -17.35 1.22 -14.13
CA ALA A 15 -16.66 0.12 -13.45
C ALA A 15 -16.91 0.29 -11.95
N MET A 16 -18.16 0.08 -11.51
CA MET A 16 -18.39 -0.19 -10.10
C MET A 16 -17.75 -1.54 -9.85
N ALA A 17 -16.61 -1.57 -9.15
CA ALA A 17 -16.19 -2.77 -8.46
C ALA A 17 -17.44 -3.27 -7.73
N ALA A 18 -17.90 -4.48 -8.04
CA ALA A 18 -19.00 -5.07 -7.32
C ALA A 18 -18.65 -4.91 -5.83
N PRO A 19 -19.55 -4.36 -4.99
CA PRO A 19 -19.26 -4.24 -3.59
C PRO A 19 -18.85 -5.63 -3.11
N VAL A 20 -17.70 -5.75 -2.45
CA VAL A 20 -17.37 -6.95 -1.68
C VAL A 20 -18.58 -7.18 -0.79
N ALA A 21 -19.40 -8.15 -1.18
CA ALA A 21 -20.59 -8.54 -0.46
C ALA A 21 -20.04 -9.16 0.82
N PHE A 22 -20.45 -8.62 1.98
CA PHE A 22 -20.21 -9.36 3.21
C PHE A 22 -20.95 -10.68 3.06
N ALA A 23 -20.15 -11.74 3.06
CA ALA A 23 -20.61 -13.11 2.93
C ALA A 23 -21.62 -13.43 4.05
N ALA A 24 -22.41 -14.47 3.80
CA ALA A 24 -23.08 -15.25 4.82
C ALA A 24 -22.20 -15.45 6.08
N PRO A 25 -22.77 -15.76 7.27
CA PRO A 25 -21.99 -16.05 8.48
C PRO A 25 -20.79 -16.93 8.11
N ARG A 26 -19.59 -16.41 8.37
CA ARG A 26 -18.34 -17.08 7.98
C ARG A 26 -18.25 -18.39 8.76
N GLU A 27 -18.08 -19.49 8.03
CA GLU A 27 -17.89 -20.79 8.64
C GLU A 27 -16.56 -20.80 9.42
N ASN A 28 -16.62 -21.22 10.68
CA ASN A 28 -15.43 -21.43 11.48
C ASN A 28 -14.77 -22.75 11.06
N LEU A 29 -13.54 -22.67 10.56
CA LEU A 29 -12.79 -23.81 10.05
C LEU A 29 -12.21 -24.70 11.16
N LEU A 30 -12.31 -24.29 12.44
CA LEU A 30 -11.88 -25.10 13.58
C LEU A 30 -13.03 -25.99 14.05
N PRO A 31 -12.86 -27.31 14.05
CA PRO A 31 -13.65 -28.21 14.89
C PRO A 31 -13.53 -27.84 16.38
N ASN A 32 -14.65 -27.97 17.10
CA ASN A 32 -14.76 -27.72 18.54
C ASN A 32 -14.05 -26.42 19.01
N PRO A 33 -14.41 -25.26 18.44
CA PRO A 33 -13.73 -24.00 18.72
C PRO A 33 -14.01 -23.42 20.11
N ASP A 34 -15.14 -23.83 20.71
CA ASP A 34 -15.67 -23.44 22.02
C ASP A 34 -15.38 -24.48 23.12
N PHE A 35 -14.70 -25.58 22.77
CA PHE A 35 -14.35 -26.67 23.68
C PHE A 35 -15.54 -27.38 24.35
N GLU A 36 -16.75 -27.25 23.78
CA GLU A 36 -17.97 -27.83 24.31
C GLU A 36 -18.25 -29.26 23.84
N ALA A 37 -17.51 -29.78 22.85
CA ALA A 37 -17.56 -31.20 22.50
C ALA A 37 -16.77 -32.08 23.50
N GLU A 38 -17.12 -33.37 23.60
CA GLU A 38 -16.38 -34.33 24.42
C GLU A 38 -14.95 -34.54 23.88
N ASP A 39 -14.01 -34.88 24.78
CA ASP A 39 -12.61 -35.26 24.47
C ASP A 39 -11.78 -34.28 23.63
N ALA A 40 -12.05 -32.98 23.69
CA ALA A 40 -11.28 -31.98 22.93
C ALA A 40 -11.31 -32.21 21.41
N ALA A 41 -12.36 -32.83 20.86
CA ALA A 41 -12.40 -33.31 19.47
C ALA A 41 -11.78 -32.31 18.47
N GLY A 42 -10.67 -32.70 17.83
CA GLY A 42 -9.92 -31.87 16.88
C GLY A 42 -8.68 -31.16 17.43
N TRP A 43 -8.56 -31.00 18.76
CA TRP A 43 -7.40 -30.40 19.43
C TRP A 43 -6.42 -31.45 19.97
N GLU A 44 -5.16 -31.34 19.56
CA GLU A 44 -4.08 -32.21 19.97
C GLU A 44 -3.13 -31.51 20.94
N LYS A 45 -2.67 -32.23 21.97
CA LYS A 45 -1.54 -31.79 22.80
C LYS A 45 -0.25 -31.89 21.99
N ARG A 46 0.17 -30.81 21.34
CA ARG A 46 1.46 -30.77 20.62
C ARG A 46 2.62 -31.02 21.58
N THR A 47 2.49 -30.53 22.80
CA THR A 47 3.38 -30.85 23.91
C THR A 47 2.64 -31.79 24.88
N PRO A 48 3.09 -33.05 25.03
CA PRO A 48 2.50 -33.98 26.00
C PRO A 48 2.57 -33.47 27.44
N ASP A 49 1.70 -33.97 28.30
CA ASP A 49 1.76 -33.69 29.74
C ASP A 49 2.99 -34.36 30.37
N ASP A 50 3.58 -33.70 31.36
CA ASP A 50 4.69 -34.22 32.16
C ASP A 50 4.72 -33.56 33.55
N ALA A 51 5.80 -33.76 34.31
CA ALA A 51 5.95 -33.13 35.62
C ALA A 51 5.95 -31.58 35.54
N ASP A 52 6.41 -31.01 34.43
CA ASP A 52 6.60 -29.58 34.24
C ASP A 52 5.39 -28.89 33.59
N ARG A 53 4.49 -29.62 32.95
CA ARG A 53 3.32 -29.05 32.26
C ARG A 53 2.05 -29.90 32.32
N ALA A 54 0.89 -29.29 32.16
CA ALA A 54 -0.38 -29.99 31.94
C ALA A 54 -1.29 -29.18 31.01
N LEU A 55 -1.94 -29.88 30.09
CA LEU A 55 -2.89 -29.31 29.14
C LEU A 55 -4.25 -29.99 29.35
N SER A 56 -5.33 -29.24 29.57
CA SER A 56 -6.65 -29.80 29.92
C SER A 56 -7.80 -28.96 29.40
N ILE A 57 -8.98 -29.56 29.20
CA ILE A 57 -10.25 -28.83 29.01
C ILE A 57 -11.01 -28.87 30.33
N VAL A 58 -11.32 -27.71 30.89
CA VAL A 58 -11.87 -27.58 32.26
C VAL A 58 -12.89 -26.46 32.36
N ALA A 59 -13.78 -26.54 33.35
CA ALA A 59 -14.84 -25.55 33.53
C ALA A 59 -14.32 -24.18 33.95
N GLU A 60 -13.23 -24.14 34.73
CA GLU A 60 -12.64 -22.90 35.20
C GLU A 60 -11.98 -22.10 34.07
N ALA A 61 -11.76 -22.71 32.90
CA ALA A 61 -11.18 -22.06 31.73
C ALA A 61 -12.23 -21.56 30.73
N ALA A 62 -13.52 -21.64 31.08
CA ALA A 62 -14.61 -21.13 30.25
C ALA A 62 -14.64 -19.59 30.24
N HIS A 63 -14.68 -19.01 29.05
CA HIS A 63 -15.07 -17.62 28.81
C HIS A 63 -16.57 -17.55 28.51
N SER A 64 -17.03 -18.42 27.61
CA SER A 64 -18.45 -18.67 27.35
C SER A 64 -18.74 -20.16 27.57
N GLY A 65 -20.01 -20.57 27.50
CA GLY A 65 -20.36 -21.98 27.69
C GLY A 65 -20.00 -22.53 29.08
N LYS A 66 -19.50 -23.76 29.11
CA LYS A 66 -19.21 -24.55 30.32
C LYS A 66 -17.74 -24.89 30.48
N ARG A 67 -16.94 -24.89 29.41
CA ARG A 67 -15.54 -25.36 29.42
C ARG A 67 -14.67 -24.54 28.48
N GLY A 68 -13.37 -24.52 28.77
CA GLY A 68 -12.36 -23.97 27.87
C GLY A 68 -11.03 -24.73 27.99
N ALA A 69 -10.07 -24.42 27.12
CA ALA A 69 -8.76 -25.05 27.14
C ALA A 69 -7.81 -24.31 28.09
N ARG A 70 -7.13 -25.06 28.98
CA ARG A 70 -6.09 -24.57 29.89
C ARG A 70 -4.74 -25.17 29.54
N ILE A 71 -3.71 -24.33 29.63
CA ILE A 71 -2.31 -24.74 29.70
C ILE A 71 -1.75 -24.30 31.04
N THR A 72 -1.14 -25.23 31.77
CA THR A 72 -0.48 -24.98 33.06
C THR A 72 0.99 -25.36 32.94
N ASN A 73 1.89 -24.40 33.16
CA ASN A 73 3.32 -24.64 33.27
C ASN A 73 3.77 -24.50 34.72
N ARG A 74 4.43 -25.53 35.23
CA ARG A 74 5.06 -25.57 36.57
C ARG A 74 6.54 -25.18 36.52
N LYS A 75 7.14 -25.16 35.32
CA LYS A 75 8.44 -24.57 35.02
C LYS A 75 8.36 -23.71 33.77
N ALA A 76 9.27 -22.73 33.65
CA ALA A 76 9.39 -21.93 32.44
C ALA A 76 9.72 -22.84 31.24
N THR A 77 8.73 -23.01 30.36
CA THR A 77 8.80 -23.89 29.19
C THR A 77 7.81 -23.43 28.13
N ILE A 78 7.79 -24.10 26.98
CA ILE A 78 6.81 -23.87 25.92
C ILE A 78 5.82 -25.03 25.94
N SER A 79 4.52 -24.71 26.01
CA SER A 79 3.43 -25.68 26.03
C SER A 79 2.36 -25.25 25.05
N ARG A 80 1.87 -26.21 24.25
CA ARG A 80 1.08 -25.93 23.04
C ARG A 80 -0.02 -26.95 22.79
N TRP A 81 -1.22 -26.43 22.56
CA TRP A 81 -2.26 -27.13 21.81
C TRP A 81 -2.10 -26.84 20.32
N ARG A 82 -2.54 -27.77 19.47
CA ARG A 82 -2.65 -27.55 18.03
C ARG A 82 -3.89 -28.18 17.43
N GLN A 83 -4.31 -27.69 16.27
CA GLN A 83 -5.31 -28.32 15.41
C GLN A 83 -4.93 -28.12 13.94
N GLY A 84 -5.31 -29.07 13.07
CA GLY A 84 -5.04 -29.05 11.61
C GLY A 84 -3.78 -29.79 11.16
N ALA A 85 -3.06 -30.46 12.08
CA ALA A 85 -1.85 -31.23 11.74
C ALA A 85 -2.11 -32.47 10.89
N ASP A 86 -3.37 -32.92 10.82
CA ASP A 86 -3.83 -33.98 9.92
C ASP A 86 -4.03 -33.49 8.47
N GLY A 87 -3.79 -32.20 8.21
CA GLY A 87 -3.87 -31.59 6.90
C GLY A 87 -5.29 -31.33 6.40
N LYS A 88 -6.32 -31.48 7.24
CA LYS A 88 -7.73 -31.34 6.82
C LYS A 88 -8.21 -29.89 6.71
N ILE A 89 -7.57 -28.95 7.41
CA ILE A 89 -7.94 -27.54 7.32
C ILE A 89 -7.32 -26.95 6.05
N LYS A 90 -8.09 -26.97 4.97
CA LYS A 90 -7.72 -26.47 3.65
C LYS A 90 -8.22 -25.04 3.46
N VAL A 91 -7.38 -24.20 2.88
CA VAL A 91 -7.72 -22.82 2.52
C VAL A 91 -7.16 -22.53 1.13
N PRO A 92 -7.89 -21.82 0.24
CA PRO A 92 -7.35 -21.41 -1.05
C PRO A 92 -6.08 -20.57 -0.93
N GLU A 93 -5.14 -20.78 -1.85
CA GLU A 93 -3.96 -19.91 -1.98
C GLU A 93 -4.37 -18.45 -2.24
N GLY A 94 -3.60 -17.52 -1.69
CA GLY A 94 -3.87 -16.09 -1.77
C GLY A 94 -5.03 -15.60 -0.91
N ALA A 95 -5.84 -16.48 -0.31
CA ALA A 95 -6.90 -16.09 0.60
C ALA A 95 -6.33 -15.37 1.84
N THR A 96 -7.10 -14.44 2.38
CA THR A 96 -6.79 -13.82 3.68
C THR A 96 -7.58 -14.54 4.76
N ILE A 97 -6.87 -15.10 5.72
CA ILE A 97 -7.44 -15.82 6.86
C ILE A 97 -7.12 -15.13 8.19
N ARG A 98 -7.93 -15.43 9.20
CA ARG A 98 -7.76 -14.93 10.56
C ARG A 98 -8.03 -16.04 11.58
N LEU A 99 -7.06 -16.26 12.46
CA LEU A 99 -7.25 -16.99 13.71
C LEU A 99 -7.54 -15.98 14.83
N SER A 100 -8.61 -16.16 15.60
CA SER A 100 -8.98 -15.32 16.73
C SER A 100 -9.50 -16.13 17.91
N GLY A 101 -9.56 -15.52 19.09
CA GLY A 101 -9.99 -16.18 20.31
C GLY A 101 -9.82 -15.34 21.56
N TRP A 102 -10.35 -15.80 22.68
CA TRP A 102 -10.17 -15.17 23.98
C TRP A 102 -9.05 -15.85 24.75
N ILE A 103 -8.20 -15.05 25.40
CA ILE A 103 -7.11 -15.52 26.25
C ILE A 103 -7.21 -14.86 27.62
N ARG A 104 -7.08 -15.63 28.70
CA ARG A 104 -6.87 -15.15 30.06
C ARG A 104 -5.61 -15.77 30.64
N THR A 105 -4.85 -15.03 31.43
CA THR A 105 -3.56 -15.50 31.93
C THR A 105 -3.37 -15.23 33.41
N ASP A 106 -2.71 -16.15 34.10
CA ASP A 106 -2.17 -15.98 35.45
C ASP A 106 -0.72 -16.45 35.46
N LEU A 107 0.18 -15.55 35.04
CA LEU A 107 1.61 -15.80 34.84
C LEU A 107 2.43 -14.53 35.11
N GLY A 108 3.75 -14.66 35.33
CA GLY A 108 4.66 -13.53 35.57
C GLY A 108 5.00 -12.71 34.31
N PRO A 109 5.52 -11.48 34.44
CA PRO A 109 5.77 -10.57 33.30
C PRO A 109 6.79 -11.09 32.28
N GLU A 110 7.58 -12.11 32.63
CA GLU A 110 8.57 -12.77 31.78
C GLU A 110 7.98 -13.69 30.71
N GLY A 111 6.73 -14.12 30.88
CA GLY A 111 6.05 -15.05 29.99
C GLY A 111 4.88 -14.44 29.24
N TYR A 112 4.37 -15.17 28.25
CA TYR A 112 3.20 -14.73 27.50
C TYR A 112 2.39 -15.88 26.92
N ALA A 113 1.12 -15.59 26.65
CA ALA A 113 0.21 -16.41 25.88
C ALA A 113 -0.11 -15.78 24.51
N SER A 114 -0.33 -16.61 23.49
CA SER A 114 -0.71 -16.16 22.15
C SER A 114 -1.39 -17.25 21.34
N LEU A 115 -2.10 -16.84 20.30
CA LEU A 115 -2.50 -17.72 19.20
C LEU A 115 -1.41 -17.70 18.13
N ARG A 116 -1.22 -18.83 17.44
CA ARG A 116 -0.30 -18.93 16.31
C ARG A 116 -0.95 -19.66 15.14
N LEU A 117 -0.73 -19.13 13.95
CA LEU A 117 -1.23 -19.65 12.68
C LEU A 117 -0.06 -20.06 11.80
N TYR A 118 -0.10 -21.28 11.27
CA TYR A 118 0.87 -21.79 10.30
C TYR A 118 0.21 -22.09 8.96
N CYS A 119 0.89 -21.75 7.88
CA CYS A 119 0.64 -22.25 6.53
C CYS A 119 1.69 -23.31 6.20
N MET A 120 1.25 -24.47 5.69
CA MET A 120 2.09 -25.66 5.53
C MET A 120 2.05 -26.18 4.08
N SER A 121 3.19 -26.63 3.56
CA SER A 121 3.28 -27.30 2.25
C SER A 121 2.87 -28.79 2.32
N ASP A 122 2.81 -29.46 1.17
CA ASP A 122 2.61 -30.92 1.04
C ASP A 122 3.72 -31.72 1.73
N ARG A 123 4.93 -31.16 1.78
CA ARG A 123 6.12 -31.74 2.44
C ARG A 123 6.17 -31.47 3.94
N GLY A 124 5.19 -30.76 4.49
CA GLY A 124 5.16 -30.40 5.92
C GLY A 124 6.11 -29.25 6.29
N GLU A 125 6.56 -28.46 5.31
CA GLU A 125 7.36 -27.26 5.54
C GLU A 125 6.45 -26.07 5.86
N ILE A 126 6.91 -25.14 6.71
CA ILE A 126 6.18 -23.91 7.00
C ILE A 126 6.40 -22.93 5.85
N THR A 127 5.35 -22.65 5.09
CA THR A 127 5.38 -21.65 4.00
C THR A 127 5.23 -20.23 4.55
N ALA A 128 4.47 -20.06 5.64
CA ALA A 128 4.42 -18.83 6.43
C ALA A 128 3.84 -19.08 7.82
N GLN A 129 4.08 -18.15 8.74
CA GLN A 129 3.54 -18.19 10.10
C GLN A 129 3.20 -16.80 10.62
N ARG A 130 2.22 -16.71 11.53
CA ARG A 130 1.84 -15.47 12.19
C ARG A 130 1.39 -15.71 13.62
N ASP A 131 1.76 -14.80 14.50
CA ASP A 131 1.36 -14.80 15.91
C ASP A 131 0.35 -13.69 16.16
N SER A 132 -0.56 -13.93 17.08
CA SER A 132 -1.42 -12.88 17.62
C SER A 132 -0.61 -11.93 18.47
N ARG A 133 -1.25 -10.83 18.93
CA ARG A 133 -0.69 -10.08 20.05
C ARG A 133 -0.44 -11.01 21.24
N GLN A 134 0.70 -10.79 21.91
CA GLN A 134 1.03 -11.46 23.16
C GLN A 134 0.20 -10.88 24.30
N VAL A 135 -0.37 -11.78 25.12
CA VAL A 135 -0.94 -11.48 26.43
C VAL A 135 0.13 -11.79 27.46
N ILE A 136 0.74 -10.73 28.01
CA ILE A 136 1.90 -10.77 28.89
C ILE A 136 1.44 -10.58 30.33
N GLY A 137 2.05 -11.32 31.27
CA GLY A 137 1.72 -11.22 32.68
C GLY A 137 0.30 -11.71 32.99
N LYS A 138 -0.20 -11.35 34.17
CA LYS A 138 -1.58 -11.60 34.57
C LYS A 138 -2.53 -10.69 33.80
N SER A 139 -3.56 -11.27 33.19
CA SER A 139 -4.53 -10.54 32.40
C SER A 139 -5.90 -11.20 32.52
N ASP A 140 -6.96 -10.37 32.50
CA ASP A 140 -8.32 -10.86 32.32
C ASP A 140 -8.56 -11.24 30.85
N TRP A 141 -9.74 -11.79 30.55
CA TRP A 141 -10.13 -12.20 29.21
C TRP A 141 -9.87 -11.10 28.18
N THR A 142 -8.98 -11.41 27.26
CA THR A 142 -8.48 -10.53 26.23
C THR A 142 -8.66 -11.21 24.89
N ARG A 143 -9.50 -10.64 24.02
CA ARG A 143 -9.63 -11.14 22.65
C ARG A 143 -8.37 -10.83 21.85
N VAL A 144 -7.82 -11.82 21.16
CA VAL A 144 -6.65 -11.65 20.28
C VAL A 144 -6.97 -12.23 18.90
N ALA A 145 -6.24 -11.77 17.89
CA ALA A 145 -6.28 -12.37 16.56
C ALA A 145 -4.92 -12.29 15.86
N ALA A 146 -4.76 -13.15 14.85
CA ALA A 146 -3.63 -13.24 13.95
C ALA A 146 -4.17 -13.48 12.54
N GLY A 147 -4.00 -12.49 11.65
CA GLY A 147 -4.35 -12.63 10.24
C GLY A 147 -3.15 -12.77 9.32
N MET A 148 -3.34 -13.40 8.16
CA MET A 148 -2.33 -13.44 7.10
C MET A 148 -2.93 -13.79 5.75
N LYS A 149 -2.23 -13.38 4.69
CA LYS A 149 -2.44 -13.90 3.33
C LYS A 149 -1.80 -15.28 3.22
N VAL A 150 -2.53 -16.25 2.68
CA VAL A 150 -2.06 -17.62 2.46
C VAL A 150 -1.07 -17.61 1.28
N PRO A 151 0.20 -18.00 1.47
CA PRO A 151 1.18 -18.05 0.38
C PRO A 151 0.85 -19.14 -0.65
N GLU A 152 1.31 -18.94 -1.89
CA GLU A 152 1.35 -19.99 -2.92
C GLU A 152 2.14 -21.21 -2.42
N GLY A 153 1.72 -22.41 -2.80
CA GLY A 153 2.29 -23.68 -2.32
C GLY A 153 1.74 -24.16 -0.97
N THR A 154 0.87 -23.38 -0.32
CA THR A 154 0.23 -23.81 0.94
C THR A 154 -0.82 -24.88 0.67
N GLN A 155 -0.71 -26.01 1.36
CA GLN A 155 -1.61 -27.14 1.27
C GLN A 155 -2.60 -27.23 2.43
N TYR A 156 -2.23 -26.78 3.61
CA TYR A 156 -3.13 -26.75 4.78
C TYR A 156 -2.63 -25.72 5.79
N VAL A 157 -3.49 -25.40 6.75
CA VAL A 157 -3.16 -24.47 7.83
C VAL A 157 -3.32 -25.14 9.19
N MET A 158 -2.60 -24.64 10.19
CA MET A 158 -2.71 -25.12 11.57
C MET A 158 -2.90 -23.95 12.53
N ALA A 159 -3.77 -24.15 13.53
CA ALA A 159 -3.97 -23.24 14.64
C ALA A 159 -3.30 -23.77 15.91
N TYR A 160 -2.66 -22.89 16.66
CA TYR A 160 -1.93 -23.20 17.89
C TYR A 160 -2.35 -22.26 19.02
N LEU A 161 -2.43 -22.82 20.23
CA LEU A 161 -2.58 -22.09 21.49
C LEU A 161 -1.27 -22.26 22.24
N GLU A 162 -0.59 -21.17 22.59
CA GLU A 162 0.78 -21.24 23.12
C GLU A 162 0.94 -20.51 24.45
N LEU A 163 1.46 -21.20 25.46
CA LEU A 163 2.03 -20.58 26.66
C LEU A 163 3.56 -20.67 26.56
N GLN A 164 4.24 -19.53 26.50
CA GLN A 164 5.69 -19.45 26.31
C GLN A 164 6.43 -18.90 27.52
N ASN A 165 7.50 -19.61 27.90
CA ASN A 165 8.55 -19.20 28.85
C ASN A 165 8.05 -18.71 30.22
N ALA A 166 6.91 -19.21 30.67
CA ALA A 166 6.27 -18.79 31.93
C ALA A 166 6.02 -19.98 32.86
N VAL A 167 6.03 -19.70 34.17
CA VAL A 167 5.30 -20.50 35.18
C VAL A 167 3.93 -19.86 35.36
N GLY A 168 2.88 -20.67 35.39
CA GLY A 168 1.51 -20.17 35.54
C GLY A 168 0.52 -20.83 34.58
N THR A 169 -0.59 -20.15 34.35
CA THR A 169 -1.69 -20.66 33.52
C THR A 169 -2.06 -19.70 32.38
N ALA A 170 -2.51 -20.29 31.27
CA ALA A 170 -3.18 -19.60 30.19
C ALA A 170 -4.44 -20.37 29.78
N ASP A 171 -5.56 -19.68 29.79
CA ASP A 171 -6.87 -20.18 29.40
C ASP A 171 -7.26 -19.61 28.04
N TYR A 172 -7.90 -20.44 27.21
CA TYR A 172 -8.29 -20.16 25.84
C TYR A 172 -9.71 -20.63 25.61
N ASP A 173 -10.50 -19.81 24.93
CA ASP A 173 -11.87 -20.15 24.59
C ASP A 173 -12.40 -19.33 23.40
N ASP A 174 -13.56 -19.72 22.87
CA ASP A 174 -14.29 -19.04 21.78
C ASP A 174 -13.40 -18.75 20.56
N LEU A 175 -12.71 -19.80 20.08
CA LEU A 175 -11.76 -19.66 18.98
C LEU A 175 -12.47 -19.54 17.63
N SER A 176 -11.80 -18.92 16.65
CA SER A 176 -12.32 -18.88 15.30
C SER A 176 -11.20 -18.80 14.26
N LEU A 177 -11.22 -19.71 13.28
CA LEU A 177 -10.40 -19.62 12.07
C LEU A 177 -11.31 -19.37 10.88
N GLU A 178 -11.22 -18.19 10.28
CA GLU A 178 -12.14 -17.76 9.23
C GLU A 178 -11.38 -17.36 7.98
N VAL A 179 -12.00 -17.61 6.82
CA VAL A 179 -11.61 -16.97 5.56
C VAL A 179 -12.28 -15.61 5.49
N LEU A 180 -11.50 -14.55 5.64
CA LEU A 180 -12.01 -13.18 5.56
C LEU A 180 -12.36 -12.83 4.11
N PHE A 181 -11.49 -13.26 3.20
CA PHE A 181 -11.55 -12.92 1.80
C PHE A 181 -10.81 -13.98 0.97
N VAL A 182 -11.36 -14.32 -0.20
CA VAL A 182 -10.69 -15.14 -1.22
C VAL A 182 -10.46 -14.24 -2.43
N PRO A 183 -9.20 -14.02 -2.88
CA PRO A 183 -8.95 -13.27 -4.09
C PRO A 183 -9.66 -13.93 -5.24
N GLU A 184 -10.21 -13.12 -6.14
CA GLU A 184 -10.57 -13.63 -7.44
C GLU A 184 -9.34 -14.35 -8.01
N PRO A 185 -9.48 -15.62 -8.42
CA PRO A 185 -8.37 -16.36 -8.99
C PRO A 185 -7.73 -15.51 -10.08
N VAL A 186 -6.41 -15.30 -10.00
CA VAL A 186 -5.68 -14.61 -11.07
C VAL A 186 -5.80 -15.47 -12.32
N GLN A 187 -6.80 -15.13 -13.15
CA GLN A 187 -7.08 -15.87 -14.37
C GLN A 187 -5.86 -15.79 -15.27
N VAL A 188 -5.43 -16.95 -15.78
CA VAL A 188 -4.45 -17.00 -16.87
C VAL A 188 -5.15 -16.43 -18.10
N ARG A 189 -4.99 -15.13 -18.33
CA ARG A 189 -5.64 -14.42 -19.43
C ARG A 189 -4.87 -14.58 -20.73
N ARG A 190 -3.52 -14.58 -20.65
CA ARG A 190 -2.63 -14.61 -21.83
C ARG A 190 -3.03 -13.60 -22.91
N ASP A 191 -3.56 -12.46 -22.46
CA ASP A 191 -4.17 -11.42 -23.29
C ASP A 191 -3.19 -10.33 -23.74
N LEU A 192 -1.91 -10.43 -23.40
CA LEU A 192 -0.86 -9.53 -23.86
C LEU A 192 0.22 -10.31 -24.61
N ILE A 193 0.57 -9.86 -25.82
CA ILE A 193 1.73 -10.42 -26.53
C ILE A 193 2.97 -9.63 -26.15
N LEU A 194 4.05 -10.32 -25.79
CA LEU A 194 5.40 -9.74 -25.73
C LEU A 194 6.23 -10.29 -26.90
N LEU A 195 6.39 -9.49 -27.95
CA LEU A 195 7.29 -9.79 -29.04
C LEU A 195 8.71 -9.38 -28.66
N THR A 196 9.60 -10.36 -28.48
CA THR A 196 10.95 -10.13 -27.97
C THR A 196 11.99 -11.13 -28.47
N ASP A 197 13.18 -10.64 -28.82
CA ASP A 197 14.40 -11.44 -29.02
C ASP A 197 15.19 -11.66 -27.73
N ALA A 198 14.85 -10.92 -26.67
CA ALA A 198 15.54 -11.00 -25.39
C ALA A 198 15.26 -12.32 -24.66
N PRO A 199 16.26 -12.87 -23.94
CA PRO A 199 16.09 -14.06 -23.13
C PRO A 199 15.21 -13.78 -21.89
N GLU A 200 14.82 -14.83 -21.17
CA GLU A 200 13.92 -14.73 -20.00
C GLU A 200 14.54 -13.90 -18.86
N GLU A 201 15.84 -14.02 -18.67
CA GLU A 201 16.63 -13.31 -17.67
C GLU A 201 16.74 -11.80 -17.92
N ASP A 202 16.38 -11.31 -19.11
CA ASP A 202 16.38 -9.88 -19.42
C ASP A 202 15.51 -9.10 -18.44
N ALA A 203 16.08 -8.06 -17.83
CA ALA A 203 15.40 -7.29 -16.79
C ALA A 203 14.08 -6.68 -17.28
N THR A 204 13.98 -6.23 -18.53
CA THR A 204 12.72 -5.67 -19.05
C THR A 204 11.67 -6.77 -19.21
N VAL A 205 12.06 -7.95 -19.69
CA VAL A 205 11.15 -9.12 -19.80
C VAL A 205 10.61 -9.52 -18.42
N ARG A 206 11.49 -9.77 -17.45
CA ARG A 206 11.10 -10.16 -16.07
C ARG A 206 10.18 -9.13 -15.40
N ASN A 207 10.47 -7.85 -15.63
CA ASN A 207 9.68 -6.76 -15.04
C ASN A 207 8.30 -6.63 -15.68
N LEU A 208 8.17 -6.83 -16.99
CA LEU A 208 6.87 -6.84 -17.65
C LEU A 208 6.03 -8.05 -17.22
N GLU A 209 6.65 -9.22 -17.05
CA GLU A 209 5.98 -10.41 -16.51
C GLU A 209 5.57 -10.24 -15.04
N THR A 210 6.38 -9.50 -14.27
CA THR A 210 6.04 -9.11 -12.90
C THR A 210 4.92 -8.07 -12.88
N LEU A 211 4.92 -7.09 -13.78
CA LEU A 211 3.88 -6.05 -13.87
C LEU A 211 2.54 -6.63 -14.36
N TYR A 212 2.57 -7.62 -15.25
CA TYR A 212 1.40 -8.25 -15.86
C TYR A 212 1.41 -9.79 -15.66
N PRO A 213 1.35 -10.26 -14.40
CA PRO A 213 1.49 -11.68 -14.09
C PRO A 213 0.39 -12.49 -14.77
N ARG A 214 0.79 -13.59 -15.42
CA ARG A 214 -0.10 -14.54 -16.14
C ARG A 214 -0.91 -13.92 -17.29
N ARG A 215 -0.55 -12.73 -17.77
CA ARG A 215 -1.14 -12.07 -18.94
C ARG A 215 -0.28 -12.15 -20.19
N ILE A 216 1.03 -12.27 -20.03
CA ILE A 216 1.97 -12.22 -21.14
C ILE A 216 2.12 -13.59 -21.81
N THR A 217 1.98 -13.60 -23.13
CA THR A 217 2.45 -14.66 -24.03
C THR A 217 3.67 -14.14 -24.78
N ARG A 218 4.84 -14.73 -24.52
CA ARG A 218 6.08 -14.39 -25.25
C ARG A 218 6.04 -14.98 -26.65
N SER A 219 6.51 -14.21 -27.62
CA SER A 219 6.69 -14.66 -29.00
C SER A 219 7.98 -14.12 -29.59
N ALA A 220 8.74 -14.97 -30.27
CA ALA A 220 10.00 -14.60 -30.90
C ALA A 220 9.74 -13.76 -32.18
N PRO A 221 10.66 -12.89 -32.59
CA PRO A 221 10.51 -12.14 -33.83
C PRO A 221 10.48 -13.11 -35.02
N GLY A 222 9.44 -12.99 -35.85
CA GLY A 222 9.20 -13.89 -36.98
C GLY A 222 8.43 -15.18 -36.66
N ALA A 223 8.14 -15.46 -35.39
CA ALA A 223 7.19 -16.52 -35.03
C ALA A 223 5.75 -16.04 -35.21
N GLN A 224 4.83 -16.98 -35.49
CA GLN A 224 3.40 -16.67 -35.53
C GLN A 224 2.88 -16.46 -34.11
N ALA A 225 2.40 -15.24 -33.82
CA ALA A 225 1.75 -14.91 -32.56
C ALA A 225 0.23 -15.06 -32.67
N ASP A 226 -0.42 -15.33 -31.53
CA ASP A 226 -1.89 -15.37 -31.43
C ASP A 226 -2.47 -13.96 -31.29
N TRP A 227 -2.57 -13.26 -32.43
CA TRP A 227 -3.11 -11.90 -32.52
C TRP A 227 -4.63 -11.82 -32.29
N GLU A 228 -5.35 -12.94 -32.44
CA GLU A 228 -6.81 -12.96 -32.35
C GLU A 228 -7.26 -12.80 -30.91
N SER A 229 -6.70 -13.60 -29.99
CA SER A 229 -7.07 -13.60 -28.58
C SER A 229 -6.49 -12.41 -27.80
N ALA A 230 -5.34 -11.88 -28.23
CA ALA A 230 -4.63 -10.81 -27.55
C ALA A 230 -5.44 -9.50 -27.48
N GLN A 231 -5.38 -8.82 -26.34
CA GLN A 231 -6.00 -7.51 -26.07
C GLN A 231 -4.98 -6.36 -26.13
N GLY A 232 -3.68 -6.66 -26.20
CA GLY A 232 -2.62 -5.68 -26.41
C GLY A 232 -1.29 -6.35 -26.79
N ALA A 233 -0.35 -5.56 -27.28
CA ALA A 233 0.98 -6.05 -27.62
C ALA A 233 2.09 -5.09 -27.16
N ILE A 234 3.21 -5.68 -26.73
CA ILE A 234 4.46 -5.00 -26.41
C ILE A 234 5.52 -5.54 -27.37
N VAL A 235 6.16 -4.66 -28.13
CA VAL A 235 7.24 -5.00 -29.06
C VAL A 235 8.54 -4.44 -28.51
N TYR A 236 9.37 -5.32 -27.99
CA TYR A 236 10.62 -5.00 -27.33
C TYR A 236 11.72 -5.88 -27.91
N LEU A 237 12.62 -5.30 -28.71
CA LEU A 237 13.77 -6.00 -29.26
C LEU A 237 15.05 -5.38 -28.74
N ARG A 238 15.95 -6.20 -28.18
CA ARG A 238 17.32 -5.79 -27.83
C ARG A 238 18.11 -5.46 -29.07
N ASP A 239 17.98 -6.27 -30.11
CA ASP A 239 18.50 -5.97 -31.45
C ASP A 239 17.36 -5.49 -32.37
N PRO A 240 17.19 -4.17 -32.58
CA PRO A 240 16.14 -3.65 -33.46
C PRO A 240 16.33 -4.04 -34.93
N ALA A 241 17.47 -4.63 -35.32
CA ALA A 241 17.67 -5.13 -36.68
C ALA A 241 17.01 -6.50 -36.92
N LYS A 242 16.55 -7.20 -35.88
CA LYS A 242 15.85 -8.49 -36.02
C LYS A 242 14.57 -8.33 -36.84
N ALA A 243 14.31 -9.34 -37.69
CA ALA A 243 13.13 -9.34 -38.55
C ALA A 243 11.84 -9.42 -37.72
N LEU A 244 10.93 -8.47 -37.98
CA LEU A 244 9.63 -8.36 -37.33
C LEU A 244 8.56 -8.37 -38.42
N ASP A 245 7.49 -9.15 -38.24
CA ASP A 245 6.28 -9.04 -39.08
C ASP A 245 5.52 -7.76 -38.71
N LEU A 246 6.04 -6.63 -39.19
CA LEU A 246 5.47 -5.32 -38.94
C LEU A 246 4.05 -5.20 -39.49
N ALA A 247 3.74 -5.89 -40.59
CA ALA A 247 2.40 -5.90 -41.17
C ALA A 247 1.38 -6.57 -40.23
N ALA A 248 1.76 -7.62 -39.49
CA ALA A 248 0.91 -8.19 -38.45
C ALA A 248 0.70 -7.22 -37.28
N VAL A 249 1.77 -6.58 -36.78
CA VAL A 249 1.69 -5.58 -35.70
C VAL A 249 0.78 -4.42 -36.09
N GLU A 250 0.91 -3.90 -37.31
CA GLU A 250 0.10 -2.79 -37.82
C GLU A 250 -1.35 -3.18 -38.05
N ARG A 251 -1.63 -4.39 -38.55
CA ARG A 251 -3.02 -4.90 -38.65
C ARG A 251 -3.67 -5.02 -37.27
N PHE A 252 -2.92 -5.49 -36.27
CA PHE A 252 -3.40 -5.58 -34.90
C PHE A 252 -3.72 -4.18 -34.33
N ALA A 253 -2.80 -3.22 -34.48
CA ALA A 253 -3.05 -1.83 -34.08
C ALA A 253 -4.24 -1.20 -34.84
N ALA A 254 -4.33 -1.44 -36.16
CA ALA A 254 -5.41 -0.93 -37.01
C ALA A 254 -6.81 -1.40 -36.59
N SER A 255 -6.89 -2.56 -35.94
CA SER A 255 -8.14 -3.11 -35.38
C SER A 255 -8.62 -2.41 -34.10
N GLY A 256 -7.87 -1.41 -33.60
CA GLY A 256 -8.20 -0.67 -32.38
C GLY A 256 -7.52 -1.19 -31.12
N LYS A 257 -6.72 -2.26 -31.21
CA LYS A 257 -6.01 -2.84 -30.07
C LYS A 257 -4.70 -2.07 -29.77
N PRO A 258 -4.35 -1.84 -28.49
CA PRO A 258 -3.16 -1.08 -28.10
C PRO A 258 -1.85 -1.79 -28.41
N VAL A 259 -0.88 -1.05 -28.94
CA VAL A 259 0.50 -1.52 -29.16
C VAL A 259 1.49 -0.56 -28.52
N VAL A 260 2.46 -1.11 -27.78
CA VAL A 260 3.63 -0.40 -27.27
C VAL A 260 4.87 -0.92 -27.99
N MET A 261 5.75 -0.03 -28.46
CA MET A 261 7.02 -0.39 -29.09
C MET A 261 8.20 0.33 -28.41
N ASP A 262 9.34 -0.35 -28.27
CA ASP A 262 10.60 0.33 -27.93
C ASP A 262 10.97 1.35 -29.03
N LEU A 263 11.54 2.51 -28.64
CA LEU A 263 11.94 3.57 -29.58
C LEU A 263 12.83 3.08 -30.71
N GLY A 264 13.77 2.15 -30.45
CA GLY A 264 14.66 1.63 -31.50
C GLY A 264 13.94 0.77 -32.53
N VAL A 265 12.97 -0.03 -32.07
CA VAL A 265 12.11 -0.84 -32.97
C VAL A 265 11.23 0.08 -33.81
N TYR A 266 10.62 1.09 -33.19
CA TYR A 266 9.79 2.07 -33.89
C TYR A 266 10.60 2.87 -34.92
N ALA A 267 11.80 3.34 -34.54
CA ALA A 267 12.69 4.07 -35.44
C ALA A 267 13.02 3.24 -36.68
N ARG A 268 13.41 1.97 -36.48
CA ARG A 268 13.70 1.04 -37.58
C ARG A 268 12.48 0.80 -38.47
N ALA A 269 11.30 0.57 -37.88
CA ALA A 269 10.06 0.30 -38.59
C ALA A 269 9.57 1.49 -39.46
N ARG A 270 10.04 2.71 -39.15
CA ARG A 270 9.66 3.94 -39.85
C ARG A 270 10.79 4.58 -40.64
N GLY A 271 11.99 3.99 -40.66
CA GLY A 271 13.16 4.59 -41.29
C GLY A 271 13.60 5.91 -40.65
N LEU A 272 13.39 6.05 -39.33
CA LEU A 272 13.78 7.21 -38.54
C LEU A 272 15.15 6.99 -37.89
N GLU A 273 15.82 8.09 -37.57
CA GLU A 273 17.07 8.06 -36.81
C GLU A 273 16.78 8.07 -35.30
N LEU A 274 17.33 7.07 -34.60
CA LEU A 274 17.43 7.06 -33.14
C LEU A 274 18.83 7.54 -32.75
N LYS A 275 18.89 8.58 -31.91
CA LYS A 275 20.15 9.09 -31.39
C LYS A 275 20.30 8.72 -29.93
N GLU A 276 21.42 8.09 -29.59
CA GLU A 276 21.87 7.94 -28.21
C GLU A 276 22.80 9.09 -27.85
N THR A 277 22.55 9.72 -26.70
CA THR A 277 23.36 10.83 -26.19
C THR A 277 23.91 10.49 -24.82
N ALA A 278 25.19 10.78 -24.60
CA ALA A 278 25.85 10.69 -23.30
C ALA A 278 26.28 12.08 -22.82
N GLY A 279 26.35 12.29 -21.50
CA GLY A 279 26.80 13.56 -20.92
C GLY A 279 26.70 13.56 -19.40
N GLU A 280 27.33 14.57 -18.79
CA GLU A 280 27.44 14.69 -17.32
C GLU A 280 26.15 15.18 -16.66
N ASP A 281 25.34 16.00 -17.33
CA ASP A 281 24.09 16.53 -16.82
C ASP A 281 22.95 15.50 -16.88
N GLU A 282 22.09 15.48 -15.86
CA GLU A 282 20.91 14.61 -15.79
C GLU A 282 19.85 15.00 -16.84
N PRO A 283 19.63 14.20 -17.91
CA PRO A 283 18.65 14.57 -18.90
C PRO A 283 17.24 14.25 -18.41
N THR A 284 16.28 15.04 -18.89
CA THR A 284 14.87 14.92 -18.51
C THR A 284 14.01 14.57 -19.72
N LEU A 285 12.82 14.07 -19.41
CA LEU A 285 11.70 13.99 -20.32
C LEU A 285 10.75 15.14 -19.98
N ARG A 286 10.39 15.95 -20.97
CA ARG A 286 9.44 17.06 -20.84
C ARG A 286 8.13 16.70 -21.52
N ILE A 287 7.04 16.70 -20.77
CA ILE A 287 5.68 16.53 -21.29
C ILE A 287 5.35 17.74 -22.15
N VAL A 288 4.95 17.52 -23.40
CA VAL A 288 4.53 18.62 -24.30
C VAL A 288 3.02 18.72 -24.44
N GLU A 289 2.30 17.63 -24.15
CA GLU A 289 0.84 17.56 -24.31
C GLU A 289 0.19 16.71 -23.21
N GLU A 290 -0.96 17.18 -22.72
CA GLU A 290 -1.83 16.41 -21.83
C GLU A 290 -2.66 15.41 -22.64
N ASP A 291 -2.49 14.13 -22.33
CA ASP A 291 -3.10 13.02 -23.04
C ASP A 291 -3.43 11.90 -22.02
N PRO A 292 -4.42 11.02 -22.28
CA PRO A 292 -4.62 9.85 -21.44
C PRO A 292 -3.36 9.00 -21.19
N LEU A 293 -2.39 9.01 -22.13
CA LEU A 293 -1.10 8.36 -21.99
C LEU A 293 -0.15 9.09 -21.03
N THR A 294 -0.21 10.42 -20.95
CA THR A 294 0.57 11.26 -20.01
C THR A 294 -0.22 11.62 -18.74
N ARG A 295 -1.28 10.84 -18.44
CA ARG A 295 -2.12 11.04 -17.26
C ARG A 295 -1.28 11.15 -15.98
N GLY A 296 -1.63 12.15 -15.18
CA GLY A 296 -0.90 12.54 -13.96
C GLY A 296 0.06 13.71 -14.17
N PHE A 297 0.36 14.08 -15.42
CA PHE A 297 1.20 15.22 -15.75
C PHE A 297 0.45 16.34 -16.46
N ARG A 298 1.00 17.55 -16.39
CA ARG A 298 0.61 18.72 -17.19
C ARG A 298 1.62 18.98 -18.31
N ALA A 299 1.18 19.71 -19.33
CA ALA A 299 2.09 20.23 -20.33
C ALA A 299 3.20 21.10 -19.68
N GLY A 300 4.44 20.84 -20.08
CA GLY A 300 5.65 21.47 -19.58
C GLY A 300 6.27 20.79 -18.35
N ASP A 301 5.63 19.77 -17.76
CA ASP A 301 6.23 19.02 -16.64
C ASP A 301 7.46 18.25 -17.10
N THR A 302 8.48 18.19 -16.24
CA THR A 302 9.76 17.56 -16.53
C THR A 302 10.11 16.53 -15.47
N ILE A 303 10.45 15.31 -15.89
CA ILE A 303 10.92 14.25 -14.97
C ILE A 303 12.31 13.75 -15.39
N PRO A 304 13.16 13.31 -14.44
CA PRO A 304 14.37 12.59 -14.76
C PRO A 304 14.08 11.38 -15.67
N TRP A 305 14.85 11.23 -16.75
CA TRP A 305 14.65 10.15 -17.72
C TRP A 305 15.99 9.75 -18.34
N TYR A 306 16.70 8.83 -17.69
CA TYR A 306 18.05 8.45 -18.11
C TYR A 306 18.47 7.06 -17.65
N GLY A 307 19.40 6.50 -18.41
CA GLY A 307 20.27 5.40 -18.00
C GLY A 307 21.64 5.90 -17.51
N GLY A 308 22.52 4.96 -17.22
CA GLY A 308 23.88 5.24 -16.77
C GLY A 308 23.98 5.57 -15.27
N ALA A 309 25.07 6.24 -14.91
CA ALA A 309 25.43 6.56 -13.54
C ALA A 309 25.78 8.05 -13.40
N ARG A 310 25.95 8.52 -12.17
CA ARG A 310 26.28 9.92 -11.88
C ARG A 310 27.53 10.36 -12.65
N GLY A 311 27.39 11.41 -13.46
CA GLY A 311 28.46 11.95 -14.32
C GLY A 311 28.61 11.25 -15.67
N ALA A 312 27.81 10.23 -15.95
CA ALA A 312 27.79 9.50 -17.23
C ALA A 312 26.36 9.04 -17.54
N TYR A 313 25.48 10.00 -17.83
CA TYR A 313 24.07 9.73 -18.10
C TYR A 313 23.80 9.54 -19.59
N THR A 314 23.01 8.53 -19.92
CA THR A 314 22.62 8.20 -21.29
C THR A 314 21.12 8.35 -21.50
N GLN A 315 20.74 8.77 -22.71
CA GLN A 315 19.35 8.89 -23.13
C GLN A 315 19.24 8.65 -24.63
N ARG A 316 18.22 7.89 -25.06
CA ARG A 316 17.91 7.66 -26.47
C ARG A 316 16.66 8.44 -26.85
N ALA A 317 16.68 9.16 -27.96
CA ALA A 317 15.53 9.89 -28.49
C ALA A 317 15.48 9.82 -30.02
N LEU A 318 14.29 9.91 -30.59
CA LEU A 318 14.12 10.03 -32.03
C LEU A 318 14.54 11.43 -32.48
N VAL A 319 15.40 11.54 -33.48
CA VAL A 319 15.85 12.83 -34.01
C VAL A 319 14.68 13.60 -34.64
N THR A 320 13.79 12.89 -35.34
CA THR A 320 12.53 13.43 -35.85
C THR A 320 11.38 12.46 -35.53
N PRO A 321 10.15 12.95 -35.28
CA PRO A 321 9.03 12.09 -34.92
C PRO A 321 8.38 11.37 -36.13
N GLY A 322 8.81 11.70 -37.35
CA GLY A 322 8.15 11.24 -38.57
C GLY A 322 6.68 11.69 -38.62
N ARG A 323 5.77 10.72 -38.72
CA ARG A 323 4.31 10.95 -38.74
C ARG A 323 3.66 10.93 -37.35
N ALA A 324 4.40 10.58 -36.30
CA ALA A 324 3.84 10.46 -34.96
C ALA A 324 3.65 11.84 -34.30
N ARG A 325 2.66 11.91 -33.42
CA ARG A 325 2.46 13.03 -32.50
C ARG A 325 3.42 12.86 -31.32
N VAL A 326 4.09 13.93 -30.92
CA VAL A 326 5.02 13.93 -29.78
C VAL A 326 4.24 14.27 -28.52
N LEU A 327 4.33 13.40 -27.50
CA LEU A 327 3.76 13.62 -26.17
C LEU A 327 4.82 14.05 -25.16
N ALA A 328 6.07 13.67 -25.38
CA ALA A 328 7.20 14.14 -24.60
C ALA A 328 8.52 14.19 -25.36
N GLU A 329 9.35 15.17 -25.00
CA GLU A 329 10.62 15.49 -25.62
C GLU A 329 11.80 15.29 -24.66
N SER A 330 12.97 15.03 -25.23
CA SER A 330 14.24 14.99 -24.51
C SER A 330 14.76 16.40 -24.25
N SER A 331 15.29 16.65 -23.05
CA SER A 331 16.07 17.87 -22.77
C SER A 331 17.39 17.96 -23.56
N ARG A 332 17.82 16.87 -24.21
CA ARG A 332 18.96 16.81 -25.13
C ARG A 332 18.54 16.85 -26.61
N GLY A 333 17.26 17.11 -26.87
CA GLY A 333 16.68 17.21 -28.21
C GLY A 333 16.15 15.88 -28.74
N GLY A 334 15.06 15.96 -29.50
CA GLY A 334 14.36 14.80 -30.06
C GLY A 334 13.17 14.32 -29.21
N ALA A 335 12.44 13.34 -29.73
CA ALA A 335 11.22 12.83 -29.12
C ALA A 335 11.45 11.54 -28.31
N LEU A 336 10.88 11.46 -27.11
CA LEU A 336 11.01 10.32 -26.17
C LEU A 336 9.72 9.51 -26.03
N LEU A 337 8.59 10.18 -26.15
CA LEU A 337 7.26 9.57 -26.07
C LEU A 337 6.47 10.05 -27.27
N VAL A 338 6.21 9.14 -28.20
CA VAL A 338 5.44 9.45 -29.42
C VAL A 338 4.29 8.48 -29.60
N VAL A 339 3.22 8.97 -30.22
CA VAL A 339 2.05 8.16 -30.54
C VAL A 339 1.70 8.33 -32.02
N GLU A 340 1.66 7.21 -32.74
CA GLU A 340 1.24 7.16 -34.14
C GLU A 340 -0.17 6.57 -34.23
N LYS A 341 -1.08 7.25 -34.94
CA LYS A 341 -2.40 6.70 -35.25
C LYS A 341 -2.28 5.67 -36.37
N VAL A 342 -2.78 4.46 -36.13
CA VAL A 342 -2.78 3.36 -37.11
C VAL A 342 -4.19 2.81 -37.18
N GLY A 343 -4.88 3.01 -38.31
CA GLY A 343 -6.29 2.63 -38.48
C GLY A 343 -7.19 3.21 -37.38
N GLN A 344 -7.89 2.33 -36.65
CA GLN A 344 -8.73 2.71 -35.51
C GLN A 344 -7.97 2.80 -34.18
N GLY A 345 -6.73 2.30 -34.10
CA GLY A 345 -5.93 2.29 -32.89
C GLY A 345 -4.69 3.18 -32.97
N SER A 346 -3.71 2.88 -32.12
CA SER A 346 -2.47 3.64 -32.01
C SER A 346 -1.29 2.79 -31.57
N VAL A 347 -0.11 3.21 -31.99
CA VAL A 347 1.18 2.69 -31.52
C VAL A 347 1.82 3.73 -30.62
N LEU A 348 2.06 3.38 -29.36
CA LEU A 348 2.88 4.15 -28.43
C LEU A 348 4.34 3.71 -28.56
N ALA A 349 5.26 4.65 -28.82
CA ALA A 349 6.69 4.36 -28.77
C ALA A 349 7.39 5.13 -27.64
N THR A 350 8.14 4.40 -26.82
CA THR A 350 8.87 4.92 -25.63
C THR A 350 10.12 4.09 -25.34
N ASP A 351 11.07 4.64 -24.60
CA ASP A 351 12.34 3.96 -24.28
C ASP A 351 12.14 2.85 -23.25
N LEU A 352 12.32 1.58 -23.65
CA LEU A 352 12.22 0.41 -22.77
C LEU A 352 13.59 -0.21 -22.43
N ILE A 353 14.67 0.28 -23.05
CA ILE A 353 16.02 -0.30 -22.96
C ILE A 353 16.91 0.51 -22.02
N THR A 354 17.02 1.83 -22.20
CA THR A 354 18.05 2.63 -21.53
C THR A 354 17.73 2.88 -20.06
N LEU A 355 16.45 2.99 -19.72
CA LEU A 355 16.03 3.19 -18.34
C LEU A 355 16.36 1.94 -17.49
N PRO A 356 16.99 2.12 -16.30
CA PRO A 356 17.26 1.02 -15.40
C PRO A 356 15.97 0.43 -14.81
N GLU A 357 16.07 -0.63 -14.03
CA GLU A 357 14.93 -1.15 -13.27
C GLU A 357 14.37 -0.07 -12.32
N PRO A 358 13.05 -0.06 -12.03
CA PRO A 358 12.38 0.94 -11.20
C PRO A 358 12.77 0.79 -9.73
N VAL A 359 14.01 1.15 -9.40
CA VAL A 359 14.56 1.10 -8.04
C VAL A 359 14.06 2.31 -7.28
N TRP A 360 13.63 2.08 -6.04
CA TRP A 360 13.08 3.10 -5.15
C TRP A 360 13.91 4.39 -5.08
N SER A 361 15.24 4.30 -5.11
CA SER A 361 16.17 5.43 -4.96
C SER A 361 16.68 6.02 -6.27
N ARG A 362 16.19 5.57 -7.44
CA ARG A 362 16.71 5.99 -8.75
C ARG A 362 15.69 6.86 -9.49
N PRO A 363 15.88 8.20 -9.53
CA PRO A 363 14.92 9.13 -10.13
C PRO A 363 14.55 8.80 -11.58
N GLY A 364 15.54 8.44 -12.41
CA GLY A 364 15.35 8.21 -13.84
C GLY A 364 14.51 6.97 -14.18
N SER A 365 14.51 5.91 -13.37
CA SER A 365 13.80 4.67 -13.68
C SER A 365 12.48 4.49 -12.97
N PHE A 366 12.18 5.32 -11.97
CA PHE A 366 10.97 5.20 -11.16
C PHE A 366 9.68 5.17 -12.02
N ASN A 367 9.69 5.88 -13.15
CA ASN A 367 8.55 5.99 -14.07
C ASN A 367 8.69 5.11 -15.34
N LYS A 368 9.65 4.17 -15.39
CA LYS A 368 10.00 3.41 -16.61
C LYS A 368 8.78 2.80 -17.32
N TYR A 369 7.86 2.23 -16.55
CA TYR A 369 6.67 1.57 -17.10
C TYR A 369 5.38 2.39 -16.97
N LEU A 370 5.46 3.66 -16.55
CA LEU A 370 4.29 4.49 -16.30
C LEU A 370 3.47 4.73 -17.57
N PHE A 371 4.10 5.20 -18.65
CA PHE A 371 3.37 5.57 -19.86
C PHE A 371 2.80 4.35 -20.62
N LEU A 372 3.56 3.26 -20.69
CA LEU A 372 3.04 2.00 -21.25
C LEU A 372 1.92 1.42 -20.37
N GLY A 373 2.05 1.57 -19.06
CA GLY A 373 1.06 1.13 -18.10
C GLY A 373 -0.21 1.99 -18.11
N ASN A 374 -0.12 3.29 -18.42
CA ASN A 374 -1.30 4.12 -18.67
C ASN A 374 -2.13 3.61 -19.86
N LEU A 375 -1.47 3.06 -20.89
CA LEU A 375 -2.14 2.43 -22.03
C LEU A 375 -2.73 1.04 -21.70
N LEU A 376 -1.96 0.16 -21.05
CA LEU A 376 -2.31 -1.27 -20.89
C LEU A 376 -2.94 -1.64 -19.55
N GLY A 377 -2.55 -0.97 -18.46
CA GLY A 377 -2.91 -1.29 -17.08
C GLY A 377 -3.68 -0.19 -16.34
N LYS A 378 -3.83 0.99 -16.96
CA LYS A 378 -4.34 2.21 -16.33
C LYS A 378 -3.54 2.59 -15.07
N SER A 379 -2.20 2.60 -15.19
CA SER A 379 -1.25 2.83 -14.09
C SER A 379 -1.60 4.02 -13.21
N ALA A 380 -1.39 5.25 -13.71
CA ALA A 380 -1.88 6.43 -13.03
C ALA A 380 -3.40 6.45 -13.14
N ARG A 381 -4.09 6.53 -12.01
CA ARG A 381 -5.55 6.74 -12.00
C ARG A 381 -5.90 8.11 -11.46
N TYR A 382 -5.43 8.42 -10.27
CA TYR A 382 -5.69 9.68 -9.57
C TYR A 382 -4.41 10.45 -9.24
N GLY A 383 -3.27 9.77 -9.26
CA GLY A 383 -1.97 10.33 -8.97
C GLY A 383 -1.59 11.51 -9.86
N ARG A 384 -0.85 12.46 -9.28
CA ARG A 384 -0.42 13.70 -9.94
C ARG A 384 1.04 14.02 -9.66
N TYR A 385 1.71 14.53 -10.68
CA TYR A 385 3.06 15.04 -10.59
C TYR A 385 3.10 16.45 -9.99
N PHE A 386 4.13 16.70 -9.20
CA PHE A 386 4.48 18.03 -8.69
C PHE A 386 5.90 18.37 -9.13
N ARG A 387 6.12 19.55 -9.70
CA ARG A 387 7.43 19.97 -10.22
C ARG A 387 8.49 20.10 -9.13
N GLU A 388 8.07 20.54 -7.96
CA GLU A 388 8.93 20.78 -6.82
C GLU A 388 8.19 20.54 -5.51
N ARG A 389 8.96 20.36 -4.45
CA ARG A 389 8.42 20.35 -3.09
C ARG A 389 8.20 21.80 -2.68
N LEU A 390 6.93 22.20 -2.62
CA LEU A 390 6.47 23.47 -2.06
C LEU A 390 7.02 23.68 -0.65
N THR A 391 7.22 24.94 -0.28
CA THR A 391 7.31 25.33 1.13
C THR A 391 5.99 25.08 1.83
N TYR A 392 5.98 25.04 3.16
CA TYR A 392 4.74 24.87 3.92
C TYR A 392 3.74 25.99 3.60
N GLU A 393 4.21 27.23 3.52
CA GLU A 393 3.38 28.37 3.11
C GLU A 393 2.78 28.16 1.72
N GLY A 394 3.57 27.73 0.73
CA GLY A 394 3.10 27.43 -0.61
C GLY A 394 2.08 26.28 -0.63
N PHE A 395 2.28 25.26 0.21
CA PHE A 395 1.34 24.16 0.37
C PHE A 395 0.00 24.63 0.95
N VAL A 396 0.02 25.46 1.99
CA VAL A 396 -1.19 26.06 2.59
C VAL A 396 -1.90 26.97 1.60
N ALA A 397 -1.17 27.75 0.79
CA ALA A 397 -1.73 28.55 -0.29
C ALA A 397 -2.45 27.67 -1.32
N ALA A 398 -1.87 26.52 -1.69
CA ALA A 398 -2.51 25.55 -2.58
C ALA A 398 -3.79 24.95 -1.98
N MET A 399 -3.81 24.62 -0.69
CA MET A 399 -5.03 24.18 0.01
C MET A 399 -6.13 25.25 -0.03
N ARG A 400 -5.76 26.52 0.22
CA ARG A 400 -6.70 27.65 0.21
C ARG A 400 -7.27 27.89 -1.19
N ALA A 401 -6.42 27.86 -2.22
CA ALA A 401 -6.85 27.99 -3.61
C ALA A 401 -7.81 26.86 -4.00
N LEU A 402 -7.49 25.62 -3.65
CA LEU A 402 -8.34 24.47 -3.91
C LEU A 402 -9.73 24.61 -3.28
N ALA A 403 -9.80 25.05 -2.01
CA ALA A 403 -11.08 25.29 -1.34
C ALA A 403 -11.87 26.47 -1.95
N ALA A 404 -11.19 27.52 -2.41
CA ALA A 404 -11.83 28.65 -3.07
C ALA A 404 -12.45 28.25 -4.43
N GLU A 405 -11.79 27.35 -5.16
CA GLU A 405 -12.27 26.80 -6.43
C GLU A 405 -13.41 25.77 -6.25
N ASN A 406 -13.55 25.18 -5.07
CA ASN A 406 -14.46 24.08 -4.80
C ASN A 406 -15.32 24.36 -3.55
N PRO A 407 -16.53 24.93 -3.70
CA PRO A 407 -17.39 25.34 -2.57
C PRO A 407 -17.77 24.22 -1.59
N ALA A 408 -17.66 22.95 -1.99
CA ALA A 408 -17.88 21.81 -1.11
C ALA A 408 -16.76 21.63 -0.06
N LEU A 409 -15.55 22.13 -0.35
CA LEU A 409 -14.40 22.06 0.54
C LEU A 409 -14.33 23.30 1.46
N ARG A 410 -14.14 23.05 2.75
CA ARG A 410 -13.90 24.12 3.74
C ARG A 410 -12.47 24.07 4.23
N PHE A 411 -11.71 25.11 3.93
CA PHE A 411 -10.38 25.36 4.49
C PHE A 411 -10.50 25.95 5.90
N LYS A 412 -9.77 25.39 6.87
CA LYS A 412 -9.83 25.82 8.27
C LYS A 412 -8.43 25.85 8.91
N GLU A 413 -8.13 26.92 9.65
CA GLU A 413 -7.02 26.93 10.60
C GLU A 413 -7.42 26.18 11.86
N GLU A 414 -6.62 25.19 12.25
CA GLU A 414 -6.92 24.33 13.42
C GLU A 414 -6.14 24.75 14.66
N GLY A 415 -5.05 25.49 14.57
CA GLY A 415 -4.34 25.96 15.76
C GLY A 415 -2.84 26.05 15.59
N PRO A 416 -2.11 26.34 16.69
CA PRO A 416 -0.68 26.55 16.66
C PRO A 416 0.10 25.26 16.39
N ALA A 417 1.24 25.42 15.74
CA ALA A 417 2.36 24.49 15.65
C ALA A 417 3.61 25.19 16.22
N TYR A 418 4.78 24.53 16.20
CA TYR A 418 5.99 25.10 16.80
C TYR A 418 6.40 26.41 16.12
N GLY A 419 6.80 27.41 16.88
CA GLY A 419 7.12 28.75 16.37
C GLY A 419 5.87 29.47 15.86
N ASP A 420 5.99 30.13 14.71
CA ASP A 420 4.88 30.90 14.09
C ASP A 420 3.98 30.05 13.18
N TYR A 421 4.28 28.76 13.03
CA TYR A 421 3.50 27.86 12.19
C TYR A 421 2.09 27.61 12.76
N ARG A 422 1.14 27.34 11.86
CA ARG A 422 -0.25 26.96 12.16
C ARG A 422 -0.58 25.66 11.44
N LEU A 423 -1.46 24.84 11.99
CA LEU A 423 -2.01 23.67 11.31
C LEU A 423 -3.30 24.03 10.57
N TYR A 424 -3.50 23.44 9.39
CA TYR A 424 -4.67 23.68 8.54
C TYR A 424 -5.31 22.38 8.08
N SER A 425 -6.62 22.43 7.81
CA SER A 425 -7.40 21.31 7.32
C SER A 425 -8.26 21.65 6.11
N LEU A 426 -8.56 20.63 5.30
CA LEU A 426 -9.61 20.63 4.28
C LEU A 426 -10.75 19.73 4.76
N ASN A 427 -11.98 20.22 4.73
CA ASN A 427 -13.13 19.53 5.29
C ASN A 427 -14.24 19.36 4.26
N LEU A 428 -14.90 18.20 4.25
CA LEU A 428 -16.00 17.85 3.36
C LEU A 428 -17.17 17.24 4.16
N GLY A 429 -18.41 17.41 3.68
CA GLY A 429 -19.62 16.92 4.34
C GLY A 429 -20.13 17.82 5.48
N ASP A 430 -21.15 17.39 6.20
CA ASP A 430 -21.72 18.13 7.34
C ASP A 430 -20.97 17.82 8.63
N PRO A 431 -20.35 18.80 9.33
CA PRO A 431 -19.55 18.56 10.53
C PRO A 431 -20.33 17.98 11.72
N SER A 432 -21.68 17.94 11.68
CA SER A 432 -22.49 17.25 12.69
C SER A 432 -22.52 15.73 12.51
N ARG A 433 -22.07 15.22 11.36
CA ARG A 433 -22.02 13.79 11.04
C ARG A 433 -20.78 13.12 11.60
N PRO A 434 -20.82 11.80 11.89
CA PRO A 434 -19.64 11.03 12.27
C PRO A 434 -18.48 11.28 11.30
N ALA A 435 -17.30 11.53 11.85
CA ALA A 435 -16.21 12.10 11.07
C ALA A 435 -15.07 11.13 10.84
N PHE A 436 -14.59 11.07 9.61
CA PHE A 436 -13.31 10.51 9.26
C PHE A 436 -12.22 11.56 9.47
N LEU A 437 -11.15 11.18 10.15
CA LEU A 437 -9.93 11.99 10.27
C LEU A 437 -8.83 11.35 9.42
N VAL A 438 -8.29 12.09 8.47
CA VAL A 438 -7.14 11.64 7.67
C VAL A 438 -6.03 12.66 7.82
N TYR A 439 -4.83 12.21 8.17
CA TYR A 439 -3.67 13.10 8.27
C TYR A 439 -2.38 12.40 7.83
N GLY A 440 -1.33 13.19 7.65
CA GLY A 440 -0.01 12.69 7.33
C GLY A 440 1.08 13.66 7.76
N VAL A 441 2.33 13.28 7.45
CA VAL A 441 3.52 14.12 7.70
C VAL A 441 3.62 14.50 9.18
N ALA A 442 3.38 13.55 10.08
CA ALA A 442 3.76 13.67 11.49
C ALA A 442 5.30 13.68 11.64
N HIS A 443 5.99 13.03 10.70
CA HIS A 443 7.42 13.26 10.47
C HIS A 443 7.61 14.16 9.24
N GLY A 444 8.30 15.28 9.43
CA GLY A 444 8.42 16.31 8.39
C GLY A 444 9.16 15.87 7.12
N SER A 445 10.10 14.95 7.25
CA SER A 445 10.82 14.36 6.11
C SER A 445 9.95 13.43 5.25
N GLU A 446 8.81 12.95 5.74
CA GLU A 446 7.91 12.02 5.05
C GLU A 446 6.79 12.82 4.36
N TRP A 447 7.16 13.65 3.39
CA TRP A 447 6.35 14.80 2.93
C TRP A 447 5.31 14.47 1.85
N GLU A 448 5.52 13.40 1.09
CA GLU A 448 4.73 13.03 -0.09
C GLU A 448 3.26 12.69 0.21
N PRO A 449 2.93 12.04 1.35
CA PRO A 449 1.55 11.88 1.76
C PRO A 449 0.75 13.17 1.84
N GLY A 450 1.38 14.30 2.22
CA GLY A 450 0.70 15.60 2.22
C GLY A 450 0.14 15.95 0.84
N TYR A 451 0.90 15.71 -0.23
CA TYR A 451 0.48 15.96 -1.61
C TYR A 451 -0.62 15.00 -2.04
N GLY A 452 -0.54 13.72 -1.64
CA GLY A 452 -1.58 12.75 -1.90
C GLY A 452 -2.91 13.13 -1.23
N LEU A 453 -2.85 13.69 -0.02
CA LEU A 453 -4.02 14.18 0.70
C LEU A 453 -4.62 15.47 0.10
N LEU A 454 -3.79 16.36 -0.44
CA LEU A 454 -4.25 17.52 -1.21
C LEU A 454 -5.00 17.07 -2.49
N GLU A 455 -4.44 16.10 -3.20
CA GLU A 455 -5.03 15.55 -4.42
C GLU A 455 -6.27 14.69 -4.14
N LEU A 456 -6.32 13.98 -3.01
CA LEU A 456 -7.54 13.33 -2.52
C LEU A 456 -8.67 14.34 -2.30
N ALA A 457 -8.38 15.46 -1.63
CA ALA A 457 -9.36 16.52 -1.42
C ALA A 457 -9.89 17.08 -2.75
N ARG A 458 -8.99 17.29 -3.72
CA ARG A 458 -9.35 17.73 -5.07
C ARG A 458 -10.26 16.71 -5.77
N LEU A 459 -9.91 15.42 -5.71
CA LEU A 459 -10.69 14.35 -6.30
C LEU A 459 -12.09 14.31 -5.68
N LEU A 460 -12.21 14.26 -4.36
CA LEU A 460 -13.50 14.15 -3.67
C LEU A 460 -14.41 15.37 -3.87
N ALA A 461 -13.84 16.53 -4.21
CA ALA A 461 -14.58 17.74 -4.52
C ALA A 461 -14.97 17.84 -6.01
N SER A 462 -14.37 17.03 -6.89
CA SER A 462 -14.63 17.05 -8.32
C SER A 462 -15.82 16.16 -8.70
N PRO A 463 -16.40 16.33 -9.91
CA PRO A 463 -17.45 15.44 -10.41
C PRO A 463 -17.04 13.96 -10.43
N GLU A 464 -15.77 13.68 -10.73
CA GLU A 464 -15.21 12.32 -10.76
C GLU A 464 -15.15 11.66 -9.37
N GLY A 465 -15.08 12.46 -8.30
CA GLY A 465 -15.09 11.96 -6.93
C GLY A 465 -16.48 11.69 -6.36
N LYS A 466 -17.55 12.02 -7.09
CA LYS A 466 -18.92 11.86 -6.60
C LYS A 466 -19.20 10.38 -6.29
N GLY A 467 -19.56 10.08 -5.05
CA GLY A 467 -19.85 8.73 -4.57
C GLY A 467 -18.63 7.95 -4.06
N LEU A 468 -17.41 8.50 -4.17
CA LEU A 468 -16.22 7.89 -3.58
C LEU A 468 -16.16 8.03 -2.05
N PHE A 469 -16.86 9.03 -1.49
CA PHE A 469 -17.05 9.24 -0.06
C PHE A 469 -18.50 9.68 0.21
N ASP A 470 -19.16 9.06 1.18
CA ASP A 470 -20.58 9.32 1.48
C ASP A 470 -20.75 10.50 2.43
N THR A 471 -20.74 11.70 1.85
CA THR A 471 -20.94 12.97 2.56
C THR A 471 -22.34 13.15 3.17
N SER A 472 -23.31 12.27 2.82
CA SER A 472 -24.65 12.31 3.41
C SER A 472 -24.69 11.64 4.79
N ARG A 473 -23.81 10.67 5.01
CA ARG A 473 -23.69 9.91 6.28
C ARG A 473 -22.52 10.38 7.13
N TYR A 474 -21.43 10.82 6.52
CA TYR A 474 -20.18 11.12 7.20
C TYR A 474 -19.63 12.51 6.85
N SER A 475 -18.77 13.03 7.71
CA SER A 475 -17.88 14.14 7.40
C SER A 475 -16.44 13.67 7.27
N LEU A 476 -15.62 14.45 6.57
CA LEU A 476 -14.20 14.17 6.39
C LEU A 476 -13.40 15.41 6.78
N LYS A 477 -12.41 15.22 7.65
CA LYS A 477 -11.38 16.21 7.98
C LYS A 477 -10.02 15.68 7.52
N ILE A 478 -9.37 16.42 6.64
CA ILE A 478 -8.02 16.11 6.15
C ILE A 478 -7.05 17.14 6.75
N VAL A 479 -6.03 16.70 7.48
CA VAL A 479 -4.92 17.54 7.96
C VAL A 479 -3.64 17.08 7.25
N PRO A 480 -3.31 17.63 6.06
CA PRO A 480 -2.28 17.04 5.21
C PRO A 480 -0.88 17.03 5.83
N ILE A 481 -0.56 18.03 6.65
CA ILE A 481 0.75 18.20 7.28
C ILE A 481 0.57 18.50 8.77
N ILE A 482 0.93 17.53 9.62
CA ILE A 482 0.94 17.70 11.07
C ILE A 482 2.21 18.41 11.57
N ASN A 483 3.35 18.19 10.91
CA ASN A 483 4.64 18.74 11.31
C ASN A 483 5.16 19.79 10.31
N PRO A 484 4.65 21.04 10.34
CA PRO A 484 5.01 22.04 9.34
C PRO A 484 6.46 22.50 9.43
N SER A 485 6.99 22.66 10.65
CA SER A 485 8.37 23.08 10.85
C SER A 485 9.37 21.98 10.45
N GLY A 486 9.08 20.73 10.77
CA GLY A 486 9.85 19.58 10.30
C GLY A 486 9.76 19.41 8.79
N TYR A 487 8.60 19.69 8.19
CA TYR A 487 8.40 19.65 6.74
C TYR A 487 9.33 20.62 6.04
N ASP A 488 9.33 21.91 6.41
CA ASP A 488 10.20 22.89 5.75
C ASP A 488 11.68 22.56 5.93
N LEU A 489 12.07 22.10 7.13
CA LEU A 489 13.43 21.68 7.44
C LEU A 489 13.83 20.32 6.84
N PHE A 490 12.88 19.57 6.26
CA PHE A 490 13.09 18.21 5.76
C PHE A 490 13.69 17.26 6.83
N ILE A 491 13.15 17.29 8.04
CA ILE A 491 13.58 16.45 9.16
C ILE A 491 12.43 15.66 9.74
N ARG A 492 12.74 14.54 10.39
CA ARG A 492 11.75 13.70 11.07
C ARG A 492 11.01 14.45 12.18
N HIS A 493 11.76 15.17 13.01
CA HIS A 493 11.25 15.88 14.18
C HIS A 493 10.55 17.19 13.80
N ASN A 494 9.86 17.84 14.74
CA ASN A 494 9.58 19.26 14.60
C ASN A 494 10.86 20.09 14.84
N ALA A 495 10.79 21.42 14.68
CA ALA A 495 11.94 22.29 14.92
C ALA A 495 12.41 22.33 16.39
N ASN A 496 11.60 21.84 17.34
CA ASN A 496 12.00 21.60 18.73
C ASN A 496 12.77 20.29 18.94
N LYS A 497 13.08 19.56 17.85
CA LYS A 497 13.74 18.24 17.85
C LYS A 497 12.92 17.13 18.53
N VAL A 498 11.60 17.28 18.62
CA VAL A 498 10.70 16.27 19.18
C VAL A 498 10.11 15.40 18.07
N ASP A 499 10.10 14.08 18.27
CA ASP A 499 9.31 13.17 17.46
C ASP A 499 7.85 13.30 17.89
N LEU A 500 7.04 13.96 17.06
CA LEU A 500 5.61 14.15 17.34
C LEU A 500 4.90 12.80 17.50
N ASN A 501 5.35 11.76 16.80
CA ASN A 501 4.82 10.41 16.92
C ASN A 501 5.39 9.63 18.13
N ARG A 502 6.04 10.34 19.06
CA ARG A 502 6.34 9.89 20.43
C ARG A 502 5.84 10.86 21.50
N ASN A 503 5.20 11.97 21.12
CA ASN A 503 4.80 13.02 22.05
C ASN A 503 3.38 12.85 22.60
N ALA A 504 2.64 11.81 22.20
CA ALA A 504 1.24 11.61 22.59
C ALA A 504 1.07 11.16 24.06
N ILE A 505 -0.17 10.91 24.49
CA ILE A 505 -0.53 10.61 25.88
C ILE A 505 -0.19 9.18 26.28
N ASP A 506 -0.58 8.21 25.46
CA ASP A 506 -0.55 6.80 25.85
C ASP A 506 0.88 6.26 25.93
N HIS A 507 1.24 5.60 27.03
CA HIS A 507 2.60 5.05 27.28
C HIS A 507 3.73 6.06 27.33
N TRP A 508 3.45 7.37 27.37
CA TRP A 508 4.51 8.37 27.35
C TRP A 508 5.47 8.22 28.53
N GLU A 509 4.95 8.07 29.76
CA GLU A 509 5.77 7.94 30.98
C GLU A 509 6.70 6.72 30.93
N THR A 510 6.19 5.59 30.42
CA THR A 510 6.94 4.31 30.37
C THR A 510 7.81 4.17 29.13
N TYR A 511 7.65 5.03 28.11
CA TYR A 511 8.41 4.94 26.87
C TYR A 511 9.86 5.39 27.09
N GLN A 512 10.79 4.50 26.76
CA GLN A 512 12.22 4.77 26.67
C GLN A 512 12.61 4.70 25.19
N GLY A 513 13.14 5.79 24.65
CA GLY A 513 13.65 5.81 23.29
C GLY A 513 15.06 5.25 23.19
N ARG A 514 15.68 5.43 22.03
CA ARG A 514 17.07 5.02 21.79
C ARG A 514 17.96 6.25 21.72
N ASP A 515 19.10 6.18 22.39
CA ASP A 515 20.26 7.04 22.10
C ASP A 515 20.77 6.72 20.68
N SER A 516 20.18 7.41 19.73
CA SER A 516 20.34 7.23 18.30
C SER A 516 21.42 8.14 17.72
N ASN A 517 21.74 9.24 18.41
CA ASN A 517 22.87 10.10 18.10
C ASN A 517 24.19 9.58 18.71
N LYS A 518 24.12 8.61 19.64
CA LYS A 518 25.23 7.94 20.33
C LYS A 518 26.04 8.87 21.25
N ASP A 519 25.39 9.85 21.88
CA ASP A 519 26.02 10.78 22.82
C ASP A 519 26.02 10.29 24.28
N GLY A 520 25.42 9.12 24.54
CA GLY A 520 25.32 8.50 25.86
C GLY A 520 24.04 8.86 26.63
N VAL A 521 23.17 9.73 26.07
CA VAL A 521 21.97 10.22 26.76
C VAL A 521 20.79 10.25 25.79
N TYR A 522 19.69 9.57 26.15
CA TYR A 522 18.43 9.74 25.43
C TYR A 522 17.88 11.17 25.63
N GLY A 523 17.79 11.95 24.56
CA GLY A 523 17.50 13.38 24.64
C GLY A 523 17.10 14.06 23.32
N PRO A 524 16.96 15.41 23.33
CA PRO A 524 16.57 16.18 22.16
C PRO A 524 17.46 15.94 20.94
N GLY A 525 16.86 15.50 19.84
CA GLY A 525 17.55 15.17 18.60
C GLY A 525 17.67 13.67 18.34
N ASP A 526 17.41 12.83 19.34
CA ASP A 526 17.21 11.41 19.10
C ASP A 526 15.99 11.14 18.23
N SER A 527 16.13 10.16 17.33
CA SER A 527 15.12 9.81 16.32
C SER A 527 13.72 9.51 16.87
N ASP A 528 13.62 9.16 18.15
CA ASP A 528 12.38 8.88 18.85
C ASP A 528 12.29 9.65 20.18
N TRP A 529 12.90 10.83 20.26
CA TRP A 529 12.78 11.74 21.40
C TRP A 529 11.33 12.17 21.63
N LYS A 530 10.78 11.83 22.80
CA LYS A 530 9.36 11.99 23.14
C LYS A 530 8.95 13.38 23.63
N GLY A 531 9.90 14.30 23.79
CA GLY A 531 9.68 15.61 24.42
C GLY A 531 9.86 15.60 25.94
N THR A 532 9.68 16.76 26.57
CA THR A 532 9.87 16.95 28.03
C THR A 532 8.65 16.60 28.87
N ALA A 533 7.47 16.57 28.25
CA ALA A 533 6.21 16.14 28.85
C ALA A 533 5.32 15.55 27.75
N SER A 534 4.33 14.75 28.11
CA SER A 534 3.29 14.36 27.15
C SER A 534 2.57 15.60 26.62
N CYS A 535 2.33 15.64 25.32
CA CYS A 535 1.72 16.77 24.62
C CYS A 535 2.48 18.09 24.85
N SER A 536 3.81 18.03 25.03
CA SER A 536 4.66 19.22 25.13
C SER A 536 4.66 20.06 23.86
N GLU A 537 4.42 19.45 22.70
CA GLU A 537 4.44 20.15 21.42
C GLU A 537 3.06 20.73 21.06
N PRO A 538 3.01 21.97 20.53
CA PRO A 538 1.76 22.60 20.10
C PRO A 538 1.03 21.82 19.00
N GLU A 539 1.75 21.16 18.09
CA GLU A 539 1.17 20.28 17.07
C GLU A 539 0.36 19.15 17.71
N THR A 540 0.95 18.46 18.68
CA THR A 540 0.30 17.37 19.42
C THR A 540 -0.94 17.86 20.16
N ARG A 541 -0.88 19.03 20.81
CA ARG A 541 -2.04 19.65 21.48
C ARG A 541 -3.15 20.02 20.50
N THR A 542 -2.79 20.55 19.33
CA THR A 542 -3.75 20.90 18.29
C THR A 542 -4.45 19.64 17.75
N LEU A 543 -3.69 18.56 17.46
CA LEU A 543 -4.29 17.29 17.03
C LEU A 543 -5.16 16.67 18.13
N ARG A 544 -4.71 16.71 19.38
CA ARG A 544 -5.50 16.27 20.53
C ARG A 544 -6.85 16.99 20.60
N ARG A 545 -6.86 18.32 20.50
CA ARG A 545 -8.09 19.13 20.48
C ARG A 545 -9.00 18.73 19.33
N ILE A 546 -8.44 18.52 18.12
CA ILE A 546 -9.20 17.99 16.98
C ILE A 546 -9.85 16.65 17.34
N CYS A 547 -9.11 15.70 17.90
CA CYS A 547 -9.64 14.38 18.27
C CYS A 547 -10.72 14.46 19.37
N GLU A 548 -10.56 15.35 20.35
CA GLU A 548 -11.52 15.56 21.45
C GLU A 548 -12.83 16.20 20.96
N GLU A 549 -12.74 17.18 20.06
CA GLU A 549 -13.90 17.85 19.46
C GLU A 549 -14.61 16.96 18.43
N LEU A 550 -13.83 16.31 17.57
CA LEU A 550 -14.34 15.53 16.44
C LEU A 550 -14.87 14.15 16.87
N LYS A 551 -14.22 13.55 17.89
CA LYS A 551 -14.42 12.15 18.30
C LYS A 551 -14.47 11.24 17.06
N PRO A 552 -13.37 11.17 16.29
CA PRO A 552 -13.39 10.64 14.93
C PRO A 552 -13.93 9.21 14.90
N TYR A 553 -14.87 8.95 14.00
CA TYR A 553 -15.40 7.62 13.74
C TYR A 553 -14.28 6.63 13.38
N ALA A 554 -13.40 7.05 12.47
CA ALA A 554 -12.20 6.32 12.09
C ALA A 554 -11.07 7.29 11.72
N THR A 555 -9.83 6.89 11.97
CA THR A 555 -8.63 7.69 11.66
C THR A 555 -7.67 6.96 10.72
N LEU A 556 -7.16 7.66 9.70
CA LEU A 556 -6.08 7.18 8.84
C LEU A 556 -4.90 8.14 8.92
N ASP A 557 -3.74 7.59 9.26
CA ASP A 557 -2.48 8.30 9.36
C ASP A 557 -1.51 7.79 8.30
N PHE A 558 -0.90 8.69 7.53
CA PHE A 558 0.14 8.32 6.58
C PHE A 558 1.54 8.64 7.10
N HIS A 559 2.33 7.58 7.17
CA HIS A 559 3.77 7.60 7.39
C HIS A 559 4.51 7.08 6.16
N GLY A 560 5.83 7.14 6.16
CA GLY A 560 6.57 6.49 5.09
C GLY A 560 8.08 6.56 5.20
N ASN A 561 8.75 5.95 4.24
CA ASN A 561 10.19 6.04 4.08
C ASN A 561 10.59 5.60 2.67
N ALA A 562 11.82 5.94 2.27
CA ALA A 562 12.20 5.86 0.86
C ALA A 562 12.49 4.41 0.44
N GLY A 563 12.91 3.56 1.38
CA GLY A 563 13.24 2.16 1.15
C GLY A 563 13.92 1.51 2.36
N GLY A 564 13.61 1.97 3.58
CA GLY A 564 14.17 1.39 4.81
C GLY A 564 13.69 -0.04 5.02
N ARG A 565 14.44 -0.84 5.79
CA ARG A 565 14.07 -2.24 6.09
C ARG A 565 12.65 -2.31 6.69
N GLY A 566 11.70 -2.83 5.90
CA GLY A 566 10.47 -3.47 6.38
C GLY A 566 9.18 -2.66 6.49
N ASN A 567 9.04 -1.45 5.92
CA ASN A 567 7.93 -0.58 6.36
C ASN A 567 7.00 0.00 5.29
N ASN A 568 7.41 0.39 4.07
CA ASN A 568 6.57 1.24 3.19
C ASN A 568 5.47 0.53 2.36
N ARG A 569 5.00 -0.63 2.84
CA ARG A 569 3.91 -1.46 2.29
C ARG A 569 3.01 -2.02 3.38
N LEU A 570 2.88 -1.30 4.49
CA LEU A 570 2.38 -1.85 5.75
C LEU A 570 1.24 -1.03 6.32
N ILE A 571 0.25 -1.72 6.88
CA ILE A 571 -0.72 -1.13 7.80
C ILE A 571 -0.35 -1.50 9.25
N LEU A 572 -0.26 -0.47 10.09
CA LEU A 572 0.02 -0.56 11.53
C LEU A 572 -1.22 -0.16 12.34
N LEU A 573 -1.76 -1.12 13.10
CA LEU A 573 -2.93 -0.94 13.94
C LEU A 573 -2.51 -0.46 15.35
N PRO A 574 -3.13 0.60 15.90
CA PRO A 574 -2.84 1.04 17.25
C PRO A 574 -3.42 0.06 18.27
N ARG A 575 -2.61 -0.46 19.20
CA ARG A 575 -2.98 -1.54 20.14
C ARG A 575 -4.30 -1.35 20.94
N TYR A 576 -4.75 -0.10 21.12
CA TYR A 576 -5.97 0.28 21.87
C TYR A 576 -7.17 0.59 20.98
N ALA A 577 -7.06 0.38 19.67
CA ALA A 577 -8.19 0.48 18.75
C ALA A 577 -9.19 -0.66 19.02
N ARG A 578 -10.41 -0.51 18.46
CA ARG A 578 -11.47 -1.52 18.61
C ARG A 578 -11.03 -2.90 18.13
N PRO A 579 -11.52 -3.99 18.73
CA PRO A 579 -11.18 -5.36 18.31
C PRO A 579 -11.49 -5.65 16.84
N GLU A 580 -12.54 -5.04 16.28
CA GLU A 580 -12.93 -5.22 14.88
C GLU A 580 -11.92 -4.59 13.89
N ASN A 581 -11.08 -3.66 14.35
CA ASN A 581 -10.20 -2.84 13.52
C ASN A 581 -9.21 -3.67 12.70
N GLU A 582 -8.73 -4.80 13.24
CA GLU A 582 -7.82 -5.70 12.53
C GLU A 582 -8.47 -6.30 11.28
N GLU A 583 -9.73 -6.75 11.39
CA GLU A 583 -10.46 -7.28 10.24
C GLU A 583 -10.61 -6.23 9.14
N LEU A 584 -11.02 -5.03 9.54
CA LEU A 584 -11.26 -3.93 8.62
C LEU A 584 -9.96 -3.53 7.93
N ALA A 585 -8.83 -3.53 8.63
CA ALA A 585 -7.53 -3.25 8.03
C ALA A 585 -7.11 -4.30 6.99
N TYR A 586 -7.39 -5.59 7.21
CA TYR A 586 -7.17 -6.62 6.17
C TYR A 586 -8.06 -6.40 4.94
N LEU A 587 -9.33 -6.05 5.13
CA LEU A 587 -10.22 -5.72 4.03
C LEU A 587 -9.75 -4.48 3.27
N VAL A 588 -9.17 -3.48 3.96
CA VAL A 588 -8.58 -2.31 3.29
C VAL A 588 -7.36 -2.68 2.46
N ALA A 589 -6.45 -3.50 3.02
CA ALA A 589 -5.28 -3.97 2.29
C ALA A 589 -5.70 -4.68 0.99
N GLU A 590 -6.74 -5.52 1.05
CA GLU A 590 -7.26 -6.20 -0.13
C GLU A 590 -7.92 -5.25 -1.14
N GLU A 591 -8.80 -4.36 -0.68
CA GLU A 591 -9.46 -3.34 -1.53
C GLU A 591 -8.43 -2.46 -2.25
N PHE A 592 -7.33 -2.11 -1.57
CA PHE A 592 -6.21 -1.43 -2.18
C PHE A 592 -5.51 -2.33 -3.21
N ASN A 593 -5.10 -3.54 -2.83
CA ASN A 593 -4.32 -4.45 -3.68
C ASN A 593 -5.06 -4.82 -4.97
N GLN A 594 -6.38 -4.97 -4.93
CA GLN A 594 -7.19 -5.17 -6.13
C GLN A 594 -7.21 -3.93 -7.02
N ALA A 595 -7.43 -2.76 -6.42
CA ALA A 595 -7.45 -1.50 -7.16
C ALA A 595 -6.09 -1.16 -7.77
N PHE A 596 -5.00 -1.60 -7.14
CA PHE A 596 -3.60 -1.33 -7.52
C PHE A 596 -2.95 -2.40 -8.41
N ARG A 597 -3.61 -3.55 -8.60
CA ARG A 597 -3.12 -4.66 -9.43
C ARG A 597 -2.78 -4.21 -10.85
N ASP A 598 -1.68 -4.73 -11.40
CA ASP A 598 -1.21 -4.48 -12.77
C ASP A 598 -0.84 -3.01 -13.09
N ARG A 599 -0.72 -2.14 -12.08
CA ARG A 599 -0.48 -0.69 -12.29
C ARG A 599 0.97 -0.27 -12.09
N TYR A 600 1.64 -0.79 -11.07
CA TYR A 600 2.99 -0.34 -10.71
C TYR A 600 3.86 -1.50 -10.26
N VAL A 601 5.15 -1.39 -10.60
CA VAL A 601 6.21 -2.24 -10.07
C VAL A 601 7.34 -1.38 -9.51
N LEU A 602 7.95 -1.84 -8.43
CA LEU A 602 9.01 -1.13 -7.71
C LEU A 602 10.01 -2.15 -7.16
N HIS A 603 11.31 -1.85 -7.25
CA HIS A 603 12.37 -2.56 -6.55
C HIS A 603 12.75 -1.80 -5.28
N GLU A 604 12.43 -2.37 -4.13
CA GLU A 604 12.72 -1.81 -2.80
C GLU A 604 14.04 -2.34 -2.25
N ALA A 605 14.66 -1.60 -1.31
CA ALA A 605 16.03 -1.88 -0.86
C ALA A 605 16.22 -3.26 -0.25
N SER A 606 15.21 -3.80 0.43
CA SER A 606 15.26 -5.10 1.12
C SER A 606 14.67 -6.25 0.29
N ARG A 607 14.38 -6.04 -1.00
CA ARG A 607 13.79 -7.05 -1.87
C ARG A 607 14.82 -7.57 -2.89
N PRO A 608 14.77 -8.87 -3.24
CA PRO A 608 15.69 -9.46 -4.20
C PRO A 608 15.48 -8.94 -5.64
N GLY A 609 14.34 -8.33 -5.94
CA GLY A 609 14.06 -7.75 -7.24
C GLY A 609 12.79 -6.89 -7.25
N VAL A 610 12.42 -6.46 -8.45
CA VAL A 610 11.19 -5.73 -8.75
C VAL A 610 9.96 -6.58 -8.40
N GLN A 611 8.95 -5.97 -7.80
CA GLN A 611 7.66 -6.59 -7.46
C GLN A 611 6.53 -5.62 -7.78
N GLN A 612 5.31 -6.13 -8.02
CA GLN A 612 4.12 -5.26 -8.01
C GLN A 612 4.02 -4.54 -6.67
N TYR A 613 3.58 -3.29 -6.69
CA TYR A 613 3.32 -2.56 -5.45
C TYR A 613 1.99 -3.00 -4.84
N GLU A 614 2.02 -3.48 -3.60
CA GLU A 614 0.87 -3.93 -2.82
C GLU A 614 1.06 -3.54 -1.34
N ILE A 615 -0.02 -3.47 -0.57
CA ILE A 615 0.03 -3.53 0.90
C ILE A 615 0.23 -4.99 1.26
N GLU A 616 1.41 -5.31 1.79
CA GLU A 616 1.88 -6.67 2.01
C GLU A 616 1.48 -7.23 3.38
N ALA A 617 1.26 -6.33 4.35
CA ALA A 617 1.06 -6.74 5.73
C ALA A 617 0.14 -5.79 6.49
N VAL A 618 -0.55 -6.38 7.46
CA VAL A 618 -1.30 -5.70 8.51
C VAL A 618 -0.74 -6.22 9.83
N GLN A 619 -0.44 -5.32 10.77
CA GLN A 619 0.11 -5.71 12.06
C GLN A 619 -0.23 -4.73 13.17
N TRP A 620 -0.30 -5.24 14.40
CA TRP A 620 -0.41 -4.40 15.57
C TRP A 620 0.92 -3.71 15.88
N GLY A 621 0.88 -2.40 16.10
CA GLY A 621 1.99 -1.66 16.65
C GLY A 621 2.19 -2.01 18.14
N PRO A 622 3.44 -1.99 18.64
CA PRO A 622 3.68 -2.08 20.09
C PRO A 622 3.08 -0.86 20.82
N PRO A 623 2.78 -0.99 22.14
CA PRO A 623 2.42 0.14 22.98
C PRO A 623 3.45 1.29 22.87
N ARG A 624 3.05 2.44 22.31
CA ARG A 624 3.91 3.61 22.15
C ARG A 624 3.07 4.90 22.19
N PRO A 625 3.66 6.04 22.58
CA PRO A 625 3.01 7.36 22.55
C PRO A 625 2.88 7.94 21.14
N THR A 626 2.20 7.21 20.26
CA THR A 626 1.94 7.63 18.87
C THR A 626 0.72 8.54 18.79
N LEU A 627 0.73 9.45 17.81
CA LEU A 627 -0.41 10.32 17.53
C LEU A 627 -1.65 9.52 17.14
N THR A 628 -1.46 8.43 16.40
CA THR A 628 -2.55 7.54 15.99
C THR A 628 -3.16 6.83 17.18
N ALA A 629 -2.36 6.37 18.16
CA ALA A 629 -2.90 5.74 19.37
C ALA A 629 -3.80 6.69 20.16
N MET A 630 -3.42 7.97 20.23
CA MET A 630 -4.25 9.02 20.82
C MET A 630 -5.55 9.26 20.03
N ALA A 631 -5.48 9.28 18.69
CA ALA A 631 -6.64 9.51 17.83
C ALA A 631 -7.64 8.34 17.84
N THR A 632 -7.14 7.09 17.85
CA THR A 632 -7.95 5.88 17.79
C THR A 632 -8.26 5.27 19.15
N ARG A 633 -7.92 5.92 20.26
CA ARG A 633 -8.10 5.42 21.64
C ARG A 633 -9.53 4.92 21.90
N ASP A 634 -9.79 3.61 21.73
CA ASP A 634 -11.09 2.90 21.67
C ASP A 634 -11.94 2.98 20.38
N ARG A 635 -11.39 3.59 19.33
CA ARG A 635 -12.03 3.82 18.02
C ARG A 635 -11.33 3.02 16.90
N LEU A 636 -11.76 3.29 15.67
CA LEU A 636 -11.27 2.67 14.46
C LEU A 636 -10.11 3.47 13.85
N GLY A 637 -9.20 2.80 13.14
CA GLY A 637 -8.16 3.48 12.39
C GLY A 637 -6.78 2.84 12.44
N PHE A 638 -5.90 3.28 11.55
CA PHE A 638 -4.55 2.74 11.44
C PHE A 638 -3.57 3.74 10.82
N VAL A 639 -2.28 3.43 10.96
CA VAL A 639 -1.22 4.06 10.18
C VAL A 639 -0.98 3.24 8.92
N CYS A 640 -0.84 3.89 7.78
CA CYS A 640 -0.31 3.28 6.56
C CYS A 640 1.07 3.85 6.28
N GLU A 641 2.05 2.97 6.11
CA GLU A 641 3.41 3.32 5.73
C GLU A 641 3.54 3.18 4.20
N VAL A 642 3.91 4.27 3.51
CA VAL A 642 4.01 4.36 2.05
C VAL A 642 5.40 4.83 1.60
N PRO A 643 5.77 4.71 0.31
CA PRO A 643 7.05 5.22 -0.19
C PRO A 643 7.10 6.75 -0.07
N ALA A 644 8.01 7.26 0.76
CA ALA A 644 8.12 8.69 1.10
C ALA A 644 9.56 9.06 1.51
N GLY A 645 9.86 10.33 1.73
CA GLY A 645 11.18 10.78 2.16
C GLY A 645 12.21 10.90 1.03
N TYR A 646 11.76 11.08 -0.20
CA TYR A 646 12.66 11.39 -1.31
C TYR A 646 13.05 12.87 -1.31
N ARG A 647 14.25 13.18 -1.79
CA ARG A 647 14.75 14.56 -1.85
C ARG A 647 14.14 15.40 -2.97
N SER A 648 13.42 14.78 -3.90
CA SER A 648 12.78 15.46 -5.04
C SER A 648 11.51 14.71 -5.44
N THR A 649 10.76 15.29 -6.39
CA THR A 649 9.37 14.92 -6.67
C THR A 649 9.19 13.86 -7.76
N TYR A 650 10.25 13.22 -8.23
CA TYR A 650 10.23 12.35 -9.42
C TYR A 650 9.20 11.21 -9.35
N GLY A 651 8.89 10.72 -8.14
CA GLY A 651 7.94 9.63 -7.90
C GLY A 651 6.50 10.07 -7.62
N THR A 652 6.21 11.38 -7.61
CA THR A 652 4.97 11.92 -7.03
C THR A 652 3.69 11.42 -7.69
N VAL A 653 3.69 11.08 -8.98
CA VAL A 653 2.50 10.46 -9.61
C VAL A 653 2.14 9.18 -8.89
N PHE A 654 3.07 8.24 -8.78
CA PHE A 654 2.85 6.97 -8.08
C PHE A 654 2.53 7.18 -6.59
N GLN A 655 3.31 8.02 -5.90
CA GLN A 655 3.17 8.21 -4.45
C GLN A 655 1.81 8.82 -4.07
N THR A 656 1.35 9.81 -4.83
CA THR A 656 0.02 10.40 -4.61
C THR A 656 -1.09 9.43 -4.96
N ASP A 657 -0.93 8.60 -6.00
CA ASP A 657 -1.90 7.56 -6.35
C ASP A 657 -2.03 6.50 -5.24
N VAL A 658 -0.92 6.08 -4.63
CA VAL A 658 -0.91 5.17 -3.48
C VAL A 658 -1.71 5.76 -2.32
N VAL A 659 -1.44 7.02 -1.96
CA VAL A 659 -2.13 7.70 -0.85
C VAL A 659 -3.64 7.82 -1.11
N ILE A 660 -4.02 8.20 -2.33
CA ILE A 660 -5.44 8.33 -2.72
C ILE A 660 -6.12 6.97 -2.67
N GLU A 661 -5.57 5.94 -3.32
CA GLU A 661 -6.19 4.61 -3.35
C GLU A 661 -6.27 3.97 -1.96
N THR A 662 -5.28 4.19 -1.08
CA THR A 662 -5.35 3.74 0.32
C THR A 662 -6.49 4.43 1.06
N ALA A 663 -6.66 5.75 0.91
CA ALA A 663 -7.76 6.48 1.52
C ALA A 663 -9.12 6.03 0.98
N LEU A 664 -9.24 5.79 -0.33
CA LEU A 664 -10.47 5.29 -0.95
C LEU A 664 -10.82 3.86 -0.47
N ALA A 665 -9.83 2.98 -0.34
CA ALA A 665 -10.01 1.64 0.23
C ALA A 665 -10.47 1.72 1.70
N PHE A 666 -9.85 2.60 2.50
CA PHE A 666 -10.26 2.90 3.86
C PHE A 666 -11.73 3.34 3.95
N PHE A 667 -12.15 4.29 3.11
CA PHE A 667 -13.53 4.76 3.05
C PHE A 667 -14.52 3.65 2.68
N ARG A 668 -14.22 2.86 1.64
CA ARG A 668 -15.08 1.75 1.18
C ARG A 668 -15.34 0.71 2.26
N VAL A 669 -14.35 0.41 3.11
CA VAL A 669 -14.47 -0.60 4.16
C VAL A 669 -15.13 -0.03 5.42
N TYR A 670 -14.67 1.12 5.89
CA TYR A 670 -15.09 1.64 7.20
C TYR A 670 -16.47 2.30 7.15
N GLN A 671 -16.91 2.86 6.01
CA GLN A 671 -18.28 3.42 5.87
C GLN A 671 -19.41 2.36 5.88
N LYS A 672 -19.06 1.09 5.70
CA LYS A 672 -20.02 -0.03 5.76
C LYS A 672 -20.32 -0.47 7.18
N GLN A 673 -19.53 -0.02 8.15
CA GLN A 673 -19.74 -0.34 9.55
C GLN A 673 -20.94 0.47 10.09
N PRO A 674 -21.73 -0.13 11.00
CA PRO A 674 -22.94 0.51 11.55
C PRO A 674 -22.63 1.80 12.32
#